data_AF-A0A9D8JSX4-F1
#
_entry.id   AF-A0A9D8JSX4-F1
#
_cell.length_a   1.000
_cell.length_b   1.000
_cell.length_c   1.000
_cell.angle_alpha   90.00
_cell.angle_beta   90.00
_cell.angle_gamma   90.00
#
_symmetry.space_group_name_H-M   'P 1'
#
loop_
_entity.id
_entity.type
_entity.pdbx_description
1 polymer ?
#
loop_
_entity_poly.entity_id
_entity_poly.type
_entity_poly.pdbx_seq_one_letter_code
_entity_poly.pdbx_strand_id
1 'polypeptide(L)'
;MTRSDLLFLIQASAAAGRPDYARLVCNAWLKRAPGDLEIRFRLAQALAAEKQANEAVKQLEAITAVDFEHAAAHRFIAALTQSARPAAIAHIIDGQPLPNGIEPPEWMLPARNAVVLLAEGQHSKAREQIDIALARADAPPLASLLLLKTHWLGQEIDLALPLAKGFHERWPKSAAIALCLAECLLRHGDSHRAVELLHTISGLDSAAEVVTRYWGKSNPYRDLWAHPPAIALPGPVPAEVIVLLGWNRIERQGTAARDDEESAAKSESPVETTERAPDGSPRPVVSVRRYARGSAVAAKERLQAQAKNPTPNDHSPIAPLPEDDPAPAYPQPRVSEELRDVQASITALAAQLGSTRYQRKPAHTILFSPKLLKAKFGPEACDEIIGLIVELGRVTAKRRRVPVILLAPDEPADGLGLAAVDPAKAWDVKMMLHDLDRRLTQKGQAIGSLLIVGSDDLVPFHRLPNPTDDADNDIPSDNPYGTSDDNYFIPEWPVGRLPSPCGRDPEPLKRLLHNTIAAHQTSAPSASWLRSLLFRLLQRWLKESAPPSVGYAASIWKEASLEVFAPLGNEKGLHTSPPLEAGSSPAMNGAQLSYFNLHGVEDGPNWFGQRDFTDEYGPLYPVAFKPSSVAADSNGAPKAVFTEACYGANILNKSEPDAALCLRFLNDGACAFVGSTKIAYGSVAPPLIGADLLGRLFWENLLNGLPMGESLRRAKLSLAHTMHRRQNFLDGEDQKTLISFVLYGDPLLNAGRAVNGRRGKELPSVKTVAMEYAHADESEMQADTVAEIKTMLARYLPGAESAQVSLSRPMSPINAKAKGSPTHRVYTVAKTVRSAAHTLPAFARITVNKAGKVVKVAVSK
;
A
#
# COMPACT_ATOMS: atom_id res chain seq x y z
N MET A 1 -1.81 -13.69 14.95
CA MET A 1 -3.00 -12.82 14.95
C MET A 1 -2.59 -11.46 15.41
N THR A 2 -3.04 -10.41 14.73
CA THR A 2 -2.84 -9.03 15.17
C THR A 2 -3.64 -8.76 16.44
N ARG A 3 -3.36 -7.65 17.14
CA ARG A 3 -4.13 -7.24 18.32
C ARG A 3 -5.63 -7.12 18.01
N SER A 4 -5.98 -6.55 16.85
CA SER A 4 -7.37 -6.39 16.40
C SER A 4 -8.05 -7.72 16.13
N ASP A 5 -7.38 -8.65 15.44
CA ASP A 5 -7.92 -10.00 15.21
C ASP A 5 -8.16 -10.73 16.53
N LEU A 6 -7.25 -10.53 17.49
CA LEU A 6 -7.30 -11.16 18.79
C LEU A 6 -8.45 -10.61 19.63
N LEU A 7 -8.67 -9.30 19.63
CA LEU A 7 -9.84 -8.68 20.26
C LEU A 7 -11.15 -9.22 19.66
N PHE A 8 -11.21 -9.36 18.34
CA PHE A 8 -12.37 -9.95 17.66
C PHE A 8 -12.58 -11.42 18.07
N LEU A 9 -11.52 -12.21 18.15
CA LEU A 9 -11.60 -13.60 18.61
C LEU A 9 -12.01 -13.72 20.08
N ILE A 10 -11.49 -12.87 20.96
CA ILE A 10 -11.90 -12.82 22.38
C ILE A 10 -13.39 -12.50 22.47
N GLN A 11 -13.87 -11.51 21.71
CA GLN A 11 -15.28 -11.14 21.68
C GLN A 11 -16.16 -12.28 21.16
N ALA A 12 -15.75 -12.94 20.08
CA ALA A 12 -16.45 -14.11 19.55
C ALA A 12 -16.42 -15.29 20.54
N SER A 13 -15.33 -15.48 21.26
CA SER A 13 -15.20 -16.53 22.29
C SER A 13 -16.13 -16.27 23.47
N ALA A 14 -16.23 -15.01 23.92
CA ALA A 14 -17.19 -14.62 24.94
C ALA A 14 -18.64 -14.82 24.47
N ALA A 15 -18.96 -14.41 23.23
CA ALA A 15 -20.29 -14.58 22.64
C ALA A 15 -20.67 -16.05 22.43
N ALA A 16 -19.71 -16.92 22.14
CA ALA A 16 -19.90 -18.37 21.99
C ALA A 16 -20.05 -19.12 23.33
N GLY A 17 -20.00 -18.43 24.47
CA GLY A 17 -20.01 -19.07 25.78
C GLY A 17 -18.72 -19.84 26.08
N ARG A 18 -17.57 -19.43 25.50
CA ARG A 18 -16.24 -20.02 25.70
C ARG A 18 -15.28 -19.04 26.38
N PRO A 19 -15.55 -18.63 27.64
CA PRO A 19 -14.67 -17.73 28.38
C PRO A 19 -13.31 -18.36 28.69
N ASP A 20 -13.25 -19.69 28.79
CA ASP A 20 -12.02 -20.48 28.94
C ASP A 20 -11.02 -20.22 27.80
N TYR A 21 -11.52 -20.21 26.56
CA TYR A 21 -10.70 -19.95 25.38
C TYR A 21 -10.32 -18.47 25.29
N ALA A 22 -11.25 -17.56 25.61
CA ALA A 22 -10.97 -16.12 25.68
C ALA A 22 -9.82 -15.83 26.67
N ARG A 23 -9.85 -16.43 27.87
CA ARG A 23 -8.78 -16.33 28.87
C ARG A 23 -7.45 -16.86 28.34
N LEU A 24 -7.45 -18.00 27.66
CA LEU A 24 -6.25 -18.61 27.09
C LEU A 24 -5.58 -17.69 26.06
N VAL A 25 -6.40 -17.10 25.19
CA VAL A 25 -5.97 -16.15 24.15
C VAL A 25 -5.44 -14.85 24.79
N CYS A 26 -6.14 -14.28 25.77
CA CYS A 26 -5.65 -13.09 26.50
C CYS A 26 -4.30 -13.35 27.18
N ASN A 27 -4.15 -14.49 27.87
CA ASN A 27 -2.90 -14.84 28.54
C ASN A 27 -1.74 -15.02 27.57
N ALA A 28 -2.01 -15.58 26.38
CA ALA A 28 -1.00 -15.70 25.34
C ALA A 28 -0.52 -14.33 24.85
N TRP A 29 -1.42 -13.34 24.75
CA TRP A 29 -1.08 -11.97 24.37
C TRP A 29 -0.28 -11.25 25.47
N LEU A 30 -0.78 -11.28 26.70
CA LEU A 30 -0.19 -10.55 27.82
C LEU A 30 1.21 -11.06 28.21
N LYS A 31 1.60 -12.28 27.82
CA LYS A 31 2.99 -12.74 27.91
C LYS A 31 3.96 -11.93 27.05
N ARG A 32 3.49 -11.40 25.92
CA ARG A 32 4.31 -10.61 24.98
C ARG A 32 4.14 -9.12 25.21
N ALA A 33 2.93 -8.69 25.55
CA ALA A 33 2.58 -7.30 25.81
C ALA A 33 1.89 -7.18 27.18
N PRO A 34 2.67 -7.24 28.28
CA PRO A 34 2.08 -7.26 29.62
C PRO A 34 1.29 -5.98 29.91
N GLY A 35 1.70 -4.82 29.40
CA GLY A 35 1.05 -3.53 29.58
C GLY A 35 -0.14 -3.24 28.65
N ASP A 36 -0.76 -4.25 28.04
CA ASP A 36 -1.94 -4.06 27.19
C ASP A 36 -3.21 -4.00 28.06
N LEU A 37 -3.67 -2.78 28.36
CA LEU A 37 -4.74 -2.54 29.33
C LEU A 37 -6.10 -3.10 28.85
N GLU A 38 -6.49 -2.86 27.60
CA GLU A 38 -7.74 -3.42 27.05
C GLU A 38 -7.74 -4.95 27.04
N ILE A 39 -6.65 -5.61 26.63
CA ILE A 39 -6.62 -7.09 26.63
C ILE A 39 -6.59 -7.64 28.06
N ARG A 40 -5.93 -6.95 28.99
CA ARG A 40 -6.03 -7.30 30.43
C ARG A 40 -7.45 -7.09 30.96
N PHE A 41 -8.18 -6.07 30.51
CA PHE A 41 -9.58 -5.87 30.85
C PHE A 41 -10.44 -7.03 30.32
N ARG A 42 -10.21 -7.47 29.07
CA ARG A 42 -10.88 -8.66 28.51
C ARG A 42 -10.55 -9.95 29.25
N LEU A 43 -9.31 -10.11 29.73
CA LEU A 43 -8.93 -11.24 30.59
C LEU A 43 -9.76 -11.25 31.88
N ALA A 44 -9.95 -10.09 32.52
CA ALA A 44 -10.78 -9.99 33.72
C ALA A 44 -12.24 -10.36 33.44
N GLN A 45 -12.79 -9.94 32.29
CA GLN A 45 -14.15 -10.33 31.85
C GLN A 45 -14.27 -11.85 31.70
N ALA A 46 -13.29 -12.49 31.06
CA ALA A 46 -13.26 -13.94 30.90
C ALA A 46 -13.17 -14.69 32.26
N LEU A 47 -12.29 -14.22 33.17
CA LEU A 47 -12.14 -14.78 34.51
C LEU A 47 -13.44 -14.66 35.33
N ALA A 48 -14.12 -13.52 35.26
CA ALA A 48 -15.40 -13.32 35.94
C ALA A 48 -16.49 -14.25 35.38
N ALA A 49 -16.53 -14.44 34.05
CA ALA A 49 -17.43 -15.40 33.40
C ALA A 49 -17.12 -16.86 33.80
N GLU A 50 -15.86 -17.19 34.09
CA GLU A 50 -15.42 -18.47 34.68
C GLU A 50 -15.66 -18.56 36.20
N LYS A 51 -16.41 -17.61 36.80
CA LYS A 51 -16.69 -17.53 38.25
C LYS A 51 -15.45 -17.31 39.12
N GLN A 52 -14.36 -16.80 38.55
CA GLN A 52 -13.12 -16.46 39.27
C GLN A 52 -13.08 -14.97 39.63
N ALA A 53 -14.06 -14.50 40.40
CA ALA A 53 -14.24 -13.08 40.70
C ALA A 53 -13.01 -12.44 41.38
N ASN A 54 -12.37 -13.15 42.32
CA ASN A 54 -11.19 -12.62 43.03
C ASN A 54 -10.00 -12.39 42.09
N GLU A 55 -9.74 -13.30 41.16
CA GLU A 55 -8.65 -13.13 40.19
C GLU A 55 -9.01 -12.05 39.15
N ALA A 56 -10.27 -11.95 38.74
CA ALA A 56 -10.74 -10.86 37.89
C ALA A 56 -10.53 -9.49 38.55
N VAL A 57 -10.88 -9.33 39.83
CA VAL A 57 -10.65 -8.09 40.59
C VAL A 57 -9.16 -7.76 40.65
N LYS A 58 -8.28 -8.74 40.90
CA LYS A 58 -6.82 -8.52 40.91
C LYS A 58 -6.28 -8.01 39.56
N GLN A 59 -6.79 -8.54 38.44
CA GLN A 59 -6.41 -8.05 37.11
C GLN A 59 -6.92 -6.61 36.88
N LEU A 60 -8.12 -6.28 37.33
CA LEU A 60 -8.69 -4.93 37.23
C LEU A 60 -7.95 -3.92 38.11
N GLU A 61 -7.60 -4.29 39.34
CA GLU A 61 -6.77 -3.47 40.22
C GLU A 61 -5.42 -3.17 39.59
N ALA A 62 -4.81 -4.15 38.90
CA ALA A 62 -3.57 -3.94 38.16
C ALA A 62 -3.73 -2.97 36.97
N ILE A 63 -4.92 -2.88 36.36
CA ILE A 63 -5.22 -1.86 35.33
C ILE A 63 -5.36 -0.49 35.99
N THR A 64 -6.19 -0.39 37.03
CA THR A 64 -6.45 0.88 37.71
C THR A 64 -5.22 1.45 38.41
N ALA A 65 -4.24 0.62 38.78
CA ALA A 65 -2.95 1.08 39.29
C ALA A 65 -2.07 1.77 38.22
N VAL A 66 -2.27 1.45 36.95
CA VAL A 66 -1.58 2.06 35.80
C VAL A 66 -2.36 3.27 35.27
N ASP A 67 -3.67 3.11 35.11
CA ASP A 67 -4.58 4.15 34.62
C ASP A 67 -5.71 4.39 35.62
N PHE A 68 -5.56 5.43 36.45
CA PHE A 68 -6.59 5.84 37.41
C PHE A 68 -7.91 6.25 36.75
N GLU A 69 -7.86 6.63 35.47
CA GLU A 69 -8.99 7.13 34.69
C GLU A 69 -9.69 6.03 33.87
N HIS A 70 -9.33 4.76 34.06
CA HIS A 70 -9.94 3.64 33.34
C HIS A 70 -11.36 3.30 33.87
N ALA A 71 -12.36 4.10 33.49
CA ALA A 71 -13.74 4.02 34.01
C ALA A 71 -14.36 2.62 33.93
N ALA A 72 -14.18 1.90 32.81
CA ALA A 72 -14.74 0.57 32.61
C ALA A 72 -14.20 -0.46 33.63
N ALA A 73 -12.94 -0.32 34.08
CA ALA A 73 -12.33 -1.22 35.05
C ALA A 73 -12.89 -0.96 36.44
N HIS A 74 -12.99 0.32 36.83
CA HIS A 74 -13.61 0.74 38.09
C HIS A 74 -15.07 0.31 38.20
N ARG A 75 -15.88 0.47 37.13
CA ARG A 75 -17.25 -0.03 37.10
C ARG A 75 -17.30 -1.54 37.29
N PHE A 76 -16.39 -2.27 36.68
CA PHE A 76 -16.42 -3.72 36.77
C PHE A 76 -15.96 -4.23 38.14
N ILE A 77 -14.99 -3.57 38.78
CA ILE A 77 -14.66 -3.82 40.19
C ILE A 77 -15.88 -3.55 41.08
N ALA A 78 -16.57 -2.41 40.88
CA ALA A 78 -17.78 -2.09 41.64
C ALA A 78 -18.87 -3.14 41.47
N ALA A 79 -19.08 -3.65 40.25
CA ALA A 79 -20.08 -4.68 39.99
C ALA A 79 -19.72 -6.01 40.67
N LEU A 80 -18.44 -6.38 40.75
CA LEU A 80 -17.99 -7.64 41.36
C LEU A 80 -17.89 -7.58 42.89
N THR A 81 -17.57 -6.42 43.44
CA THR A 81 -17.31 -6.24 44.89
C THR A 81 -18.44 -5.52 45.62
N GLN A 82 -19.38 -4.91 44.89
CA GLN A 82 -20.41 -4.01 45.41
C GLN A 82 -19.83 -2.81 46.20
N SER A 83 -18.58 -2.44 45.91
CA SER A 83 -17.89 -1.36 46.62
C SER A 83 -18.28 0.02 46.09
N ALA A 84 -18.57 0.95 47.00
CA ALA A 84 -18.94 2.33 46.68
C ALA A 84 -17.80 3.13 46.03
N ARG A 85 -16.55 2.89 46.45
CA ARG A 85 -15.40 3.68 46.03
C ARG A 85 -15.09 3.54 44.53
N PRO A 86 -14.94 2.34 43.94
CA PRO A 86 -14.76 2.20 42.50
C PRO A 86 -15.96 2.72 41.69
N ALA A 87 -17.19 2.56 42.20
CA ALA A 87 -18.39 3.10 41.55
C ALA A 87 -18.33 4.64 41.43
N ALA A 88 -17.94 5.30 42.53
CA ALA A 88 -17.77 6.74 42.58
C ALA A 88 -16.63 7.24 41.67
N ILE A 89 -15.50 6.53 41.62
CA ILE A 89 -14.39 6.85 40.70
C ILE A 89 -14.87 6.78 39.25
N ALA A 90 -15.56 5.71 38.86
CA ALA A 90 -16.10 5.59 37.50
C ALA A 90 -17.07 6.73 37.17
N HIS A 91 -17.99 7.05 38.09
CA HIS A 91 -18.94 8.15 37.93
C HIS A 91 -18.25 9.50 37.70
N ILE A 92 -17.16 9.78 38.42
CA ILE A 92 -16.37 11.00 38.24
C ILE A 92 -15.84 11.12 36.81
N ILE A 93 -15.47 10.01 36.17
CA ILE A 93 -14.88 10.00 34.83
C ILE A 93 -15.96 10.06 33.75
N ASP A 94 -16.92 9.13 33.75
CA ASP A 94 -17.86 8.95 32.63
C ASP A 94 -19.24 9.60 32.85
N GLY A 95 -19.55 10.06 34.07
CA GLY A 95 -20.82 10.69 34.40
C GLY A 95 -22.03 9.77 34.48
N GLN A 96 -21.85 8.47 34.27
CA GLN A 96 -22.95 7.49 34.32
C GLN A 96 -23.35 7.24 35.79
N PRO A 97 -24.65 7.06 36.09
CA PRO A 97 -25.14 7.05 37.48
C PRO A 97 -24.53 5.92 38.31
N LEU A 98 -24.54 6.12 39.64
CA LEU A 98 -24.17 5.09 40.59
C LEU A 98 -25.16 3.92 40.55
N PRO A 99 -24.71 2.67 40.79
CA PRO A 99 -25.61 1.55 41.00
C PRO A 99 -26.58 1.79 42.15
N ASN A 100 -27.80 1.25 42.03
CA ASN A 100 -28.85 1.38 43.05
C ASN A 100 -28.36 0.83 44.39
N GLY A 101 -28.55 1.61 45.47
CA GLY A 101 -28.21 1.21 46.84
C GLY A 101 -26.77 1.52 47.27
N ILE A 102 -25.96 2.19 46.44
CA ILE A 102 -24.62 2.66 46.82
C ILE A 102 -24.70 4.12 47.27
N GLU A 103 -24.27 4.39 48.51
CA GLU A 103 -24.15 5.77 49.00
C GLU A 103 -22.94 6.49 48.38
N PRO A 104 -23.12 7.74 47.89
CA PRO A 104 -22.04 8.50 47.28
C PRO A 104 -21.02 8.97 48.33
N PRO A 105 -19.71 8.70 48.15
CA PRO A 105 -18.66 9.23 49.02
C PRO A 105 -18.60 10.77 48.97
N GLU A 106 -18.22 11.41 50.08
CA GLU A 106 -18.22 12.88 50.19
C GLU A 106 -17.26 13.58 49.22
N TRP A 107 -16.14 12.94 48.86
CA TRP A 107 -15.18 13.48 47.88
C TRP A 107 -15.67 13.38 46.44
N MET A 108 -16.75 12.62 46.17
CA MET A 108 -17.19 12.32 44.80
C MET A 108 -17.70 13.55 44.06
N LEU A 109 -18.58 14.33 44.69
CA LEU A 109 -19.19 15.49 44.03
C LEU A 109 -18.17 16.60 43.74
N PRO A 110 -17.30 17.01 44.68
CA PRO A 110 -16.25 17.99 44.38
C PRO A 110 -15.28 17.50 43.29
N ALA A 111 -14.89 16.20 43.32
CA ALA A 111 -14.03 15.64 42.28
C ALA A 111 -14.71 15.62 40.89
N ARG A 112 -16.02 15.33 40.82
CA ARG A 112 -16.78 15.40 39.56
C ARG A 112 -16.86 16.84 39.04
N ASN A 113 -17.12 17.81 39.92
CA ASN A 113 -17.12 19.22 39.57
C ASN A 113 -15.75 19.64 39.00
N ALA A 114 -14.65 19.19 39.62
CA ALA A 114 -13.31 19.45 39.11
C ALA A 114 -13.10 18.89 37.70
N VAL A 115 -13.57 17.68 37.38
CA VAL A 115 -13.50 17.10 36.02
C VAL A 115 -14.26 17.95 35.00
N VAL A 116 -15.48 18.38 35.34
CA VAL A 116 -16.30 19.24 34.46
C VAL A 116 -15.61 20.58 34.23
N LEU A 117 -15.11 21.22 35.29
CA LEU A 117 -14.40 22.50 35.20
C LEU A 117 -13.08 22.39 34.43
N LEU A 118 -12.36 21.28 34.55
CA LEU A 118 -11.17 21.00 33.73
C LEU A 118 -11.51 20.87 32.25
N ALA A 119 -12.63 20.21 31.91
CA ALA A 119 -13.10 20.10 30.53
C ALA A 119 -13.50 21.46 29.92
N GLU A 120 -13.97 22.39 30.76
CA GLU A 120 -14.29 23.77 30.38
C GLU A 120 -13.07 24.72 30.40
N GLY A 121 -11.88 24.24 30.76
CA GLY A 121 -10.66 25.05 30.88
C GLY A 121 -10.61 25.97 32.11
N GLN A 122 -11.51 25.80 33.07
CA GLN A 122 -11.58 26.61 34.31
C GLN A 122 -10.66 26.05 35.41
N HIS A 123 -9.33 26.08 35.17
CA HIS A 123 -8.35 25.40 36.01
C HIS A 123 -8.32 25.86 37.48
N SER A 124 -8.45 27.16 37.76
CA SER A 124 -8.45 27.68 39.13
C SER A 124 -9.65 27.20 39.94
N LYS A 125 -10.84 27.22 39.35
CA LYS A 125 -12.06 26.72 40.02
C LYS A 125 -12.02 25.21 40.17
N ALA A 126 -11.46 24.50 39.18
CA ALA A 126 -11.24 23.06 39.29
C ALA A 126 -10.31 22.73 40.48
N ARG A 127 -9.29 23.57 40.73
CA ARG A 127 -8.39 23.43 41.87
C ARG A 127 -9.13 23.60 43.20
N GLU A 128 -9.96 24.63 43.34
CA GLU A 128 -10.78 24.81 44.54
C GLU A 128 -11.66 23.58 44.82
N GLN A 129 -12.27 23.01 43.79
CA GLN A 129 -13.09 21.81 43.92
C GLN A 129 -12.26 20.56 44.28
N ILE A 130 -11.06 20.40 43.72
CA ILE A 130 -10.24 19.22 44.00
C ILE A 130 -9.59 19.28 45.38
N ASP A 131 -9.29 20.48 45.90
CA ASP A 131 -8.78 20.65 47.27
C ASP A 131 -9.85 20.24 48.30
N ILE A 132 -11.13 20.54 48.04
CA ILE A 132 -12.26 20.07 48.87
C ILE A 132 -12.33 18.54 48.89
N ALA A 133 -12.10 17.88 47.73
CA ALA A 133 -12.08 16.42 47.65
C ALA A 133 -10.87 15.82 48.40
N LEU A 134 -9.68 16.40 48.22
CA LEU A 134 -8.43 15.93 48.84
C LEU A 134 -8.37 16.15 50.35
N ALA A 135 -9.16 17.08 50.90
CA ALA A 135 -9.30 17.26 52.34
C ALA A 135 -9.92 16.04 53.06
N ARG A 136 -10.52 15.09 52.32
CA ARG A 136 -11.09 13.86 52.87
C ARG A 136 -10.04 12.76 52.96
N ALA A 137 -9.98 12.08 54.11
CA ALA A 137 -8.96 11.07 54.39
C ALA A 137 -9.00 9.86 53.43
N ASP A 138 -10.15 9.60 52.81
CA ASP A 138 -10.40 8.48 51.90
C ASP A 138 -10.32 8.86 50.42
N ALA A 139 -9.84 10.06 50.08
CA ALA A 139 -9.71 10.52 48.70
C ALA A 139 -8.90 9.53 47.82
N PRO A 140 -9.36 9.19 46.60
CA PRO A 140 -8.67 8.25 45.73
C PRO A 140 -7.43 8.88 45.06
N PRO A 141 -6.47 8.06 44.57
CA PRO A 141 -5.33 8.55 43.78
C PRO A 141 -5.74 9.39 42.56
N LEU A 142 -6.93 9.13 42.01
CA LEU A 142 -7.50 9.95 40.94
C LEU A 142 -7.60 11.43 41.34
N ALA A 143 -7.93 11.75 42.60
CA ALA A 143 -8.04 13.14 43.04
C ALA A 143 -6.69 13.87 42.97
N SER A 144 -5.59 13.19 43.32
CA SER A 144 -4.22 13.73 43.18
C SER A 144 -3.83 13.91 41.71
N LEU A 145 -4.22 12.99 40.83
CA LEU A 145 -4.02 13.15 39.39
C LEU A 145 -4.80 14.36 38.83
N LEU A 146 -6.04 14.58 39.29
CA LEU A 146 -6.84 15.74 38.89
C LEU A 146 -6.20 17.05 39.35
N LEU A 147 -5.66 17.12 40.58
CA LEU A 147 -4.89 18.27 41.04
C LEU A 147 -3.70 18.56 40.13
N LEU A 148 -2.91 17.52 39.81
CA LEU A 148 -1.78 17.65 38.88
C LEU A 148 -2.24 18.18 37.51
N LYS A 149 -3.38 17.68 36.99
CA LYS A 149 -3.96 18.17 35.73
C LYS A 149 -4.33 19.65 35.77
N THR A 150 -4.79 20.19 36.91
CA THR A 150 -5.11 21.63 37.00
C THR A 150 -3.91 22.51 36.69
N HIS A 151 -2.71 22.13 37.17
CA HIS A 151 -1.48 22.86 36.90
C HIS A 151 -0.93 22.55 35.51
N TRP A 152 -0.93 21.27 35.11
CA TRP A 152 -0.38 20.83 33.83
C TRP A 152 -1.16 21.40 32.63
N LEU A 153 -2.50 21.30 32.63
CA LEU A 153 -3.34 21.90 31.57
C LEU A 153 -3.32 23.44 31.64
N GLY A 154 -3.15 24.01 32.83
CA GLY A 154 -2.96 25.44 33.04
C GLY A 154 -1.62 25.99 32.56
N GLN A 155 -0.72 25.14 32.04
CA GLN A 155 0.65 25.51 31.65
C GLN A 155 1.49 26.06 32.81
N GLU A 156 1.11 25.78 34.06
CA GLU A 156 1.86 26.12 35.27
C GLU A 156 2.90 25.01 35.57
N ILE A 157 3.81 24.80 34.63
CA ILE A 157 4.74 23.65 34.63
C ILE A 157 5.66 23.65 35.86
N ASP A 158 6.08 24.82 36.32
CA ASP A 158 6.94 24.96 37.51
C ASP A 158 6.24 24.50 38.80
N LEU A 159 4.91 24.67 38.87
CA LEU A 159 4.08 24.19 39.98
C LEU A 159 3.68 22.72 39.80
N ALA A 160 3.52 22.27 38.55
CA ALA A 160 3.22 20.88 38.23
C ALA A 160 4.40 19.94 38.51
N LEU A 161 5.65 20.37 38.29
CA LEU A 161 6.84 19.52 38.44
C LEU A 161 7.02 18.92 39.85
N PRO A 162 6.99 19.67 40.96
CA PRO A 162 7.13 19.09 42.30
C PRO A 162 5.97 18.16 42.67
N LEU A 163 4.75 18.48 42.23
CA LEU A 163 3.59 17.60 42.41
C LEU A 163 3.76 16.30 41.62
N ALA A 164 4.17 16.39 40.36
CA ALA A 164 4.40 15.24 39.49
C ALA A 164 5.50 14.32 40.06
N LYS A 165 6.59 14.89 40.59
CA LYS A 165 7.65 14.12 41.28
C LYS A 165 7.12 13.39 42.51
N GLY A 166 6.50 14.10 43.44
CA GLY A 166 5.98 13.50 44.67
C GLY A 166 4.88 12.47 44.42
N PHE A 167 4.01 12.71 43.45
CA PHE A 167 2.98 11.74 43.07
C PHE A 167 3.55 10.54 42.32
N HIS A 168 4.60 10.72 41.51
CA HIS A 168 5.26 9.59 40.85
C HIS A 168 5.99 8.71 41.86
N GLU A 169 6.66 9.28 42.86
CA GLU A 169 7.26 8.52 43.96
C GLU A 169 6.23 7.69 44.72
N ARG A 170 5.05 8.25 44.98
CA ARG A 170 3.94 7.56 45.67
C ARG A 170 3.25 6.51 44.80
N TRP A 171 3.12 6.76 43.50
CA TRP A 171 2.43 5.88 42.54
C TRP A 171 3.28 5.66 41.28
N PRO A 172 4.39 4.91 41.38
CA PRO A 172 5.36 4.78 40.29
C PRO A 172 4.81 4.05 39.05
N LYS A 173 3.72 3.31 39.21
CA LYS A 173 3.05 2.60 38.11
C LYS A 173 2.06 3.45 37.32
N SER A 174 1.72 4.66 37.79
CA SER A 174 0.75 5.50 37.11
C SER A 174 1.35 6.08 35.82
N ALA A 175 0.85 5.62 34.68
CA ALA A 175 1.29 6.09 33.37
C ALA A 175 0.99 7.59 33.18
N ALA A 176 -0.17 8.05 33.62
CA ALA A 176 -0.60 9.44 33.52
C ALA A 176 0.31 10.40 34.32
N ILE A 177 0.63 10.06 35.57
CA ILE A 177 1.53 10.90 36.40
C ILE A 177 2.93 10.91 35.80
N ALA A 178 3.44 9.74 35.37
CA ALA A 178 4.75 9.63 34.73
C ALA A 178 4.82 10.45 33.43
N LEU A 179 3.75 10.49 32.63
CA LEU A 179 3.66 11.31 31.41
C LEU A 179 3.73 12.81 31.73
N CYS A 180 2.94 13.28 32.71
CA CYS A 180 3.00 14.67 33.15
C CYS A 180 4.40 15.03 33.67
N LEU A 181 5.04 14.12 34.43
CA LEU A 181 6.42 14.32 34.91
C LEU A 181 7.42 14.39 33.76
N ALA A 182 7.33 13.48 32.79
CA ALA A 182 8.20 13.47 31.62
C ALA A 182 8.09 14.78 30.83
N GLU A 183 6.88 15.30 30.63
CA GLU A 183 6.70 16.61 29.98
C GLU A 183 7.30 17.76 30.79
N CYS A 184 7.09 17.77 32.11
CA CYS A 184 7.67 18.81 32.96
C CYS A 184 9.20 18.78 32.90
N LEU A 185 9.81 17.60 32.89
CA LEU A 185 11.27 17.42 32.75
C LEU A 185 11.79 17.86 31.38
N LEU A 186 11.08 17.52 30.29
CA LEU A 186 11.44 17.98 28.94
C LEU A 186 11.46 19.51 28.85
N ARG A 187 10.45 20.17 29.43
CA ARG A 187 10.37 21.64 29.45
C ARG A 187 11.42 22.29 30.34
N HIS A 188 11.91 21.58 31.36
CA HIS A 188 13.02 22.00 32.21
C HIS A 188 14.40 21.60 31.67
N GLY A 189 14.48 20.98 30.49
CA GLY A 189 15.74 20.60 29.83
C GLY A 189 16.37 19.28 30.30
N ASP A 190 15.71 18.52 31.18
CA ASP A 190 16.18 17.20 31.65
C ASP A 190 15.65 16.08 30.75
N SER A 191 16.11 16.09 29.49
CA SER A 191 15.65 15.17 28.44
C SER A 191 16.00 13.71 28.74
N HIS A 192 17.09 13.45 29.44
CA HIS A 192 17.52 12.07 29.76
C HIS A 192 16.51 11.36 30.65
N ARG A 193 16.19 11.97 31.81
CA ARG A 193 15.21 11.39 32.74
C ARG A 193 13.81 11.34 32.15
N ALA A 194 13.46 12.31 31.31
CA ALA A 194 12.18 12.27 30.61
C ALA A 194 12.08 11.05 29.66
N VAL A 195 13.13 10.76 28.88
CA VAL A 195 13.15 9.60 27.97
C VAL A 195 13.13 8.28 28.74
N GLU A 196 13.84 8.18 29.88
CA GLU A 196 13.77 7.01 30.77
C GLU A 196 12.33 6.75 31.27
N LEU A 197 11.62 7.82 31.66
CA LEU A 197 10.21 7.72 32.04
C LEU A 197 9.36 7.26 30.85
N LEU A 198 9.60 7.77 29.64
CA LEU A 198 8.84 7.35 28.45
C LEU A 198 9.04 5.88 28.08
N HIS A 199 10.26 5.34 28.22
CA HIS A 199 10.49 3.90 28.10
C HIS A 199 9.77 3.09 29.18
N THR A 200 9.71 3.61 30.42
CA THR A 200 8.96 2.96 31.50
C THR A 200 7.47 2.94 31.20
N ILE A 201 6.92 4.05 30.69
CA ILE A 201 5.51 4.16 30.32
C ILE A 201 5.19 3.24 29.15
N SER A 202 6.08 3.08 28.15
CA SER A 202 5.82 2.17 27.03
C SER A 202 5.71 0.71 27.43
N GLY A 203 6.38 0.29 28.52
CA GLY A 203 6.18 -1.02 29.12
C GLY A 203 4.85 -1.16 29.88
N LEU A 204 4.41 -0.12 30.59
CA LEU A 204 3.19 -0.10 31.40
C LEU A 204 1.91 0.03 30.56
N ASP A 205 1.97 0.81 29.48
CA ASP A 205 0.89 1.09 28.53
C ASP A 205 1.33 0.73 27.11
N SER A 206 1.55 -0.56 26.86
CA SER A 206 2.10 -1.04 25.58
C SER A 206 1.19 -0.78 24.37
N ALA A 207 -0.11 -0.55 24.60
CA ALA A 207 -1.08 -0.20 23.57
C ALA A 207 -1.19 1.32 23.34
N ALA A 208 -0.44 2.13 24.10
CA ALA A 208 -0.45 3.60 24.07
C ALA A 208 -1.83 4.23 24.34
N GLU A 209 -2.67 3.60 25.17
CA GLU A 209 -4.02 4.07 25.47
C GLU A 209 -4.01 5.36 26.30
N VAL A 210 -3.15 5.44 27.32
CA VAL A 210 -3.00 6.61 28.20
C VAL A 210 -2.26 7.72 27.47
N VAL A 211 -1.18 7.37 26.77
CA VAL A 211 -0.37 8.35 26.02
C VAL A 211 -1.21 9.02 24.93
N THR A 212 -2.01 8.24 24.19
CA THR A 212 -2.92 8.77 23.17
C THR A 212 -3.95 9.72 23.77
N ARG A 213 -4.42 9.46 25.00
CA ARG A 213 -5.39 10.32 25.70
C ARG A 213 -4.79 11.67 26.11
N TYR A 214 -3.51 11.72 26.48
CA TYR A 214 -2.86 12.94 26.98
C TYR A 214 -2.15 13.75 25.90
N TRP A 215 -1.40 13.10 25.01
CA TRP A 215 -0.59 13.76 23.98
C TRP A 215 -1.15 13.60 22.57
N GLY A 216 -2.26 12.87 22.40
CA GLY A 216 -2.87 12.61 21.10
C GLY A 216 -2.18 11.50 20.31
N LYS A 217 -2.80 11.11 19.18
CA LYS A 217 -2.33 10.01 18.31
C LYS A 217 -1.05 10.32 17.54
N SER A 218 -0.75 11.60 17.32
CA SER A 218 0.39 12.09 16.52
C SER A 218 1.52 12.66 17.38
N ASN A 219 1.69 12.17 18.61
CA ASN A 219 2.73 12.67 19.49
C ASN A 219 4.15 12.31 18.98
N PRO A 220 5.18 13.16 19.20
CA PRO A 220 6.53 12.96 18.65
C PRO A 220 7.24 11.69 19.12
N TYR A 221 6.78 11.08 20.21
CA TYR A 221 7.39 9.92 20.84
C TYR A 221 6.65 8.62 20.49
N ARG A 222 5.73 8.64 19.52
CA ARG A 222 4.88 7.51 19.15
C ARG A 222 5.68 6.24 18.84
N ASP A 223 6.85 6.39 18.25
CA ASP A 223 7.73 5.28 17.84
C ASP A 223 8.26 4.47 19.02
N LEU A 224 8.25 5.00 20.25
CA LEU A 224 8.58 4.24 21.46
C LEU A 224 7.56 3.13 21.79
N TRP A 225 6.35 3.21 21.24
CA TRP A 225 5.27 2.25 21.41
C TRP A 225 5.14 1.33 20.20
N ALA A 226 6.17 0.53 19.94
CA ALA A 226 6.15 -0.48 18.90
C ALA A 226 5.04 -1.51 19.12
N HIS A 227 4.27 -1.83 18.08
CA HIS A 227 3.20 -2.80 18.18
C HIS A 227 3.75 -4.19 18.52
N PRO A 228 3.19 -4.91 19.52
CA PRO A 228 3.62 -6.26 19.83
C PRO A 228 3.45 -7.16 18.60
N PRO A 229 4.45 -7.99 18.27
CA PRO A 229 4.37 -8.87 17.11
C PRO A 229 3.20 -9.84 17.25
N ALA A 230 2.62 -10.24 16.12
CA ALA A 230 1.46 -11.11 16.08
C ALA A 230 1.68 -12.41 16.86
N ILE A 231 0.76 -12.74 17.79
CA ILE A 231 0.90 -13.95 18.59
C ILE A 231 0.35 -15.19 17.87
N ALA A 232 0.89 -16.34 18.29
CA ALA A 232 0.32 -17.64 18.02
C ALA A 232 -0.98 -17.85 18.78
N LEU A 233 -2.00 -18.43 18.12
CA LEU A 233 -3.10 -19.02 18.88
C LEU A 233 -2.56 -20.14 19.77
N PRO A 234 -2.97 -20.16 21.05
CA PRO A 234 -2.44 -21.10 22.02
C PRO A 234 -3.05 -22.51 21.93
N GLY A 235 -3.96 -22.75 20.98
CA GLY A 235 -4.61 -24.03 20.73
C GLY A 235 -5.64 -23.93 19.59
N PRO A 236 -6.26 -25.04 19.19
CA PRO A 236 -7.33 -25.03 18.19
C PRO A 236 -8.50 -24.15 18.65
N VAL A 237 -9.11 -23.42 17.70
CA VAL A 237 -10.30 -22.61 18.00
C VAL A 237 -11.49 -23.55 18.21
N PRO A 238 -12.27 -23.40 19.30
CA PRO A 238 -13.44 -24.23 19.52
C PRO A 238 -14.49 -24.12 18.40
N ALA A 239 -15.21 -25.23 18.14
CA ALA A 239 -16.19 -25.31 17.06
C ALA A 239 -17.30 -24.25 17.20
N GLU A 240 -17.73 -23.95 18.43
CA GLU A 240 -18.76 -22.94 18.71
C GLU A 240 -18.30 -21.53 18.32
N VAL A 241 -17.02 -21.24 18.56
CA VAL A 241 -16.38 -19.98 18.18
C VAL A 241 -16.20 -19.91 16.66
N ILE A 242 -15.81 -21.02 16.03
CA ILE A 242 -15.70 -21.15 14.57
C ILE A 242 -17.06 -20.90 13.89
N VAL A 243 -18.17 -21.39 14.44
CA VAL A 243 -19.53 -21.13 13.91
C VAL A 243 -19.85 -19.63 13.94
N LEU A 244 -19.63 -18.95 15.08
CA LEU A 244 -19.90 -17.52 15.20
C LEU A 244 -18.98 -16.66 14.30
N LEU A 245 -17.75 -17.12 14.10
CA LEU A 245 -16.80 -16.48 13.18
C LEU A 245 -17.10 -16.79 11.71
N GLY A 246 -18.07 -17.67 11.41
CA GLY A 246 -18.40 -18.09 10.05
C GLY A 246 -17.33 -18.99 9.41
N TRP A 247 -16.46 -19.58 10.21
CA TRP A 247 -15.33 -20.42 9.77
C TRP A 247 -15.75 -21.89 9.46
N ASN A 248 -17.03 -22.24 9.67
CA ASN A 248 -17.63 -23.54 9.35
C ASN A 248 -18.44 -23.51 8.03
N ARG A 249 -17.77 -23.28 6.89
CA ARG A 249 -18.40 -23.53 5.57
C ARG A 249 -17.57 -24.54 4.78
N ILE A 250 -18.00 -25.80 4.84
CA ILE A 250 -17.60 -26.86 3.92
C ILE A 250 -18.55 -26.78 2.73
N GLU A 251 -18.09 -26.29 1.57
CA GLU A 251 -18.86 -26.41 0.32
C GLU A 251 -18.85 -27.87 -0.15
N ARG A 252 -19.98 -28.57 0.04
CA ARG A 252 -20.26 -29.89 -0.57
C ARG A 252 -20.79 -29.70 -1.99
N GLN A 253 -20.20 -30.40 -2.95
CA GLN A 253 -20.68 -30.53 -4.32
C GLN A 253 -21.91 -31.47 -4.41
N GLY A 254 -22.96 -30.99 -5.11
CA GLY A 254 -23.89 -31.73 -5.99
C GLY A 254 -24.70 -32.92 -5.46
N THR A 255 -26.03 -32.76 -5.33
CA THR A 255 -27.09 -33.40 -6.14
C THR A 255 -28.49 -33.10 -5.55
N ALA A 256 -29.50 -33.17 -6.42
CA ALA A 256 -30.81 -32.56 -6.33
C ALA A 256 -31.76 -33.06 -5.22
N ALA A 257 -32.63 -32.17 -4.75
CA ALA A 257 -34.07 -32.42 -4.59
C ALA A 257 -34.80 -31.07 -4.44
N ARG A 258 -35.85 -30.90 -5.24
CA ARG A 258 -36.96 -29.98 -4.94
C ARG A 258 -37.60 -30.45 -3.64
N ASP A 259 -38.05 -29.51 -2.82
CA ASP A 259 -39.40 -29.54 -2.27
C ASP A 259 -39.80 -28.11 -1.89
N ASP A 260 -41.02 -27.78 -2.31
CA ASP A 260 -41.76 -26.58 -1.99
C ASP A 260 -42.09 -26.54 -0.50
N GLU A 261 -42.06 -25.36 0.12
CA GLU A 261 -43.12 -25.01 1.08
C GLU A 261 -43.24 -23.50 1.30
N GLU A 262 -44.49 -23.15 1.51
CA GLU A 262 -45.20 -21.90 1.34
C GLU A 262 -45.44 -21.25 2.72
N SER A 263 -45.47 -19.91 2.78
CA SER A 263 -46.25 -19.08 3.73
C SER A 263 -45.74 -17.63 3.65
N ALA A 264 -46.36 -16.71 2.89
CA ALA A 264 -47.64 -16.04 3.13
C ALA A 264 -47.64 -15.10 4.35
N ALA A 265 -47.50 -13.78 4.10
CA ALA A 265 -48.19 -12.76 4.90
C ALA A 265 -48.41 -11.49 4.06
N LYS A 266 -49.70 -11.19 3.88
CA LYS A 266 -50.32 -10.05 3.18
C LYS A 266 -50.33 -8.80 4.07
N SER A 267 -50.33 -7.62 3.45
CA SER A 267 -51.31 -6.54 3.67
C SER A 267 -50.94 -5.34 2.76
N GLU A 268 -51.63 -5.14 1.65
CA GLU A 268 -52.76 -4.20 1.52
C GLU A 268 -52.36 -2.71 1.62
N SER A 269 -52.32 -2.10 0.44
CA SER A 269 -52.56 -0.67 0.21
C SER A 269 -54.06 -0.39 0.08
N PRO A 270 -54.51 0.85 0.31
CA PRO A 270 -55.59 1.42 -0.48
C PRO A 270 -55.17 2.64 -1.30
N VAL A 271 -55.85 2.72 -2.43
CA VAL A 271 -55.84 3.70 -3.53
C VAL A 271 -56.87 4.80 -3.25
N GLU A 272 -56.67 6.01 -3.79
CA GLU A 272 -57.69 6.85 -4.49
C GLU A 272 -57.03 8.19 -4.93
N THR A 273 -56.85 8.44 -6.25
CA THR A 273 -57.66 9.30 -7.17
C THR A 273 -57.60 10.80 -6.85
N THR A 274 -57.42 11.79 -7.75
CA THR A 274 -57.84 11.96 -9.17
C THR A 274 -57.26 13.28 -9.75
N GLU A 275 -57.12 13.36 -11.09
CA GLU A 275 -57.27 14.56 -11.98
C GLU A 275 -56.26 15.74 -11.93
N ARG A 276 -56.18 16.67 -12.90
CA ARG A 276 -56.01 16.70 -14.38
C ARG A 276 -55.52 18.15 -14.67
N ALA A 277 -54.60 18.32 -15.63
CA ALA A 277 -54.00 19.61 -16.10
C ALA A 277 -55.06 20.54 -16.80
N PRO A 278 -54.79 21.77 -17.34
CA PRO A 278 -53.49 22.34 -17.81
C PRO A 278 -53.30 23.90 -17.77
N ASP A 279 -52.16 24.34 -18.31
CA ASP A 279 -51.96 25.54 -19.18
C ASP A 279 -51.21 26.80 -18.63
N GLY A 280 -50.38 27.39 -19.51
CA GLY A 280 -50.20 28.84 -19.62
C GLY A 280 -48.95 29.52 -19.00
N SER A 281 -47.84 29.60 -19.75
CA SER A 281 -46.78 30.64 -19.61
C SER A 281 -47.35 32.07 -19.83
N PRO A 282 -46.77 33.20 -19.32
CA PRO A 282 -45.38 33.65 -19.55
C PRO A 282 -44.70 34.49 -18.44
N ARG A 283 -43.42 34.82 -18.67
CA ARG A 283 -42.51 35.66 -17.84
C ARG A 283 -42.96 37.13 -17.74
N PRO A 284 -42.46 37.90 -16.75
CA PRO A 284 -41.38 38.86 -17.05
C PRO A 284 -40.23 38.92 -16.02
N VAL A 285 -39.24 39.72 -16.38
CA VAL A 285 -37.85 39.87 -15.90
C VAL A 285 -37.70 41.16 -15.06
N VAL A 286 -36.54 41.34 -14.41
CA VAL A 286 -35.84 42.59 -13.93
C VAL A 286 -35.59 42.53 -12.40
N SER A 287 -34.41 42.74 -11.78
CA SER A 287 -33.01 43.09 -12.12
C SER A 287 -32.11 42.81 -10.88
N VAL A 288 -30.97 42.11 -10.99
CA VAL A 288 -29.56 42.57 -11.07
C VAL A 288 -29.03 43.47 -9.93
N ARG A 289 -28.08 42.94 -9.11
CA ARG A 289 -26.68 43.46 -9.01
C ARG A 289 -25.67 42.53 -8.26
N ARG A 290 -24.65 42.07 -9.01
CA ARG A 290 -23.21 41.77 -8.77
C ARG A 290 -22.78 41.11 -7.43
N TYR A 291 -21.98 40.03 -7.38
CA TYR A 291 -20.72 39.73 -8.09
C TYR A 291 -20.56 38.23 -8.47
N ALA A 292 -19.66 37.93 -9.41
CA ALA A 292 -19.56 36.70 -10.21
C ALA A 292 -18.74 35.53 -9.60
N ARG A 293 -19.18 34.28 -9.84
CA ARG A 293 -18.38 33.02 -10.03
C ARG A 293 -19.33 31.82 -10.26
N GLY A 294 -19.13 31.05 -11.34
CA GLY A 294 -19.85 29.78 -11.55
C GLY A 294 -19.36 29.00 -12.76
N SER A 295 -18.90 27.77 -12.55
CA SER A 295 -18.95 26.65 -13.52
C SER A 295 -18.41 25.35 -12.88
N ALA A 296 -19.30 24.55 -12.28
CA ALA A 296 -19.05 23.15 -11.93
C ALA A 296 -20.33 22.33 -11.69
N VAL A 297 -21.47 22.99 -11.43
CA VAL A 297 -22.69 22.30 -10.99
C VAL A 297 -23.61 21.86 -12.15
N ALA A 298 -23.41 22.35 -13.38
CA ALA A 298 -24.31 22.05 -14.51
C ALA A 298 -24.06 20.71 -15.24
N ALA A 299 -22.99 19.98 -14.95
CA ALA A 299 -22.68 18.71 -15.62
C ALA A 299 -23.28 17.48 -14.92
N LYS A 300 -23.65 17.61 -13.64
CA LYS A 300 -24.08 16.49 -12.78
C LYS A 300 -25.50 16.02 -13.07
N GLU A 301 -26.38 16.91 -13.53
CA GLU A 301 -27.82 16.61 -13.68
C GLU A 301 -28.21 16.00 -15.04
N ARG A 302 -27.32 15.99 -16.04
CA ARG A 302 -27.62 15.44 -17.39
C ARG A 302 -27.31 13.95 -17.57
N LEU A 303 -26.60 13.31 -16.63
CA LEU A 303 -26.11 11.94 -16.78
C LEU A 303 -27.03 10.85 -16.20
N GLN A 304 -28.08 11.20 -15.45
CA GLN A 304 -28.89 10.23 -14.70
C GLN A 304 -30.19 9.77 -15.40
N ALA A 305 -30.51 10.28 -16.60
CA ALA A 305 -31.85 10.09 -17.20
C ALA A 305 -32.00 9.01 -18.30
N GLN A 306 -30.96 8.23 -18.64
CA GLN A 306 -31.05 7.26 -19.75
C GLN A 306 -30.56 5.85 -19.37
N ALA A 307 -31.38 5.11 -18.62
CA ALA A 307 -31.17 3.67 -18.39
C ALA A 307 -32.51 2.97 -18.05
N LYS A 308 -33.32 2.60 -19.05
CA LYS A 308 -34.48 1.69 -18.89
C LYS A 308 -34.71 0.79 -20.14
N ASN A 309 -34.28 -0.48 -20.00
CA ASN A 309 -34.99 -1.74 -20.34
C ASN A 309 -35.12 -2.31 -21.80
N PRO A 310 -35.29 -3.66 -21.98
CA PRO A 310 -34.35 -4.53 -22.74
C PRO A 310 -34.96 -5.68 -23.63
N THR A 311 -34.07 -6.55 -24.20
CA THR A 311 -34.24 -7.97 -24.72
C THR A 311 -35.03 -8.22 -26.05
N PRO A 312 -35.06 -9.42 -26.71
CA PRO A 312 -34.51 -10.79 -26.41
C PRO A 312 -33.93 -11.66 -27.59
N ASN A 313 -33.27 -12.79 -27.22
CA ASN A 313 -33.12 -14.17 -27.80
C ASN A 313 -33.11 -14.44 -29.34
N ASP A 314 -32.44 -15.46 -29.92
CA ASP A 314 -32.54 -16.90 -29.61
C ASP A 314 -31.55 -17.86 -30.32
N HIS A 315 -31.40 -19.05 -29.71
CA HIS A 315 -31.13 -20.42 -30.19
C HIS A 315 -29.77 -20.95 -30.74
N SER A 316 -29.36 -22.05 -30.08
CA SER A 316 -28.31 -23.09 -30.26
C SER A 316 -28.62 -24.09 -31.42
N PRO A 317 -28.05 -25.32 -31.48
CA PRO A 317 -26.70 -25.87 -31.21
C PRO A 317 -26.16 -26.64 -32.46
N ILE A 318 -25.00 -27.32 -32.40
CA ILE A 318 -24.73 -28.67 -32.96
C ILE A 318 -23.25 -29.06 -32.66
N ALA A 319 -23.07 -30.32 -32.26
CA ALA A 319 -21.83 -31.04 -31.94
C ALA A 319 -21.68 -32.25 -32.92
N PRO A 320 -20.79 -33.25 -32.73
CA PRO A 320 -19.34 -33.28 -32.49
C PRO A 320 -18.59 -34.27 -33.46
N LEU A 321 -17.29 -34.54 -33.17
CA LEU A 321 -16.46 -35.74 -33.51
C LEU A 321 -15.60 -35.68 -34.81
N PRO A 322 -14.51 -36.50 -34.95
CA PRO A 322 -13.75 -37.32 -33.99
C PRO A 322 -12.20 -37.17 -34.07
N GLU A 323 -11.54 -37.93 -33.20
CA GLU A 323 -10.12 -38.13 -32.90
C GLU A 323 -9.28 -38.73 -34.05
N ASP A 324 -7.96 -38.50 -34.00
CA ASP A 324 -6.94 -39.51 -34.33
C ASP A 324 -5.56 -39.12 -33.73
N ASP A 325 -4.98 -40.08 -33.01
CA ASP A 325 -3.64 -40.14 -32.38
C ASP A 325 -2.89 -41.34 -33.05
N PRO A 326 -1.59 -41.68 -32.79
CA PRO A 326 -0.49 -40.96 -32.14
C PRO A 326 0.93 -41.10 -32.81
N ALA A 327 1.89 -40.32 -32.28
CA ALA A 327 3.36 -40.59 -32.08
C ALA A 327 4.35 -40.78 -33.28
N PRO A 328 5.71 -40.65 -33.14
CA PRO A 328 6.55 -40.59 -31.92
C PRO A 328 7.59 -39.43 -31.83
N ALA A 329 8.24 -39.34 -30.66
CA ALA A 329 9.01 -38.20 -30.13
C ALA A 329 10.55 -38.30 -30.26
N TYR A 330 11.25 -37.15 -30.14
CA TYR A 330 12.58 -36.98 -29.49
C TYR A 330 12.74 -35.53 -28.95
N PRO A 331 13.57 -35.29 -27.90
CA PRO A 331 13.33 -34.31 -26.85
C PRO A 331 13.72 -32.87 -27.20
N GLN A 332 12.78 -31.95 -26.96
CA GLN A 332 12.99 -30.50 -27.01
C GLN A 332 13.32 -29.97 -25.59
N PRO A 333 14.12 -28.88 -25.46
CA PRO A 333 14.37 -28.24 -24.17
C PRO A 333 13.04 -27.73 -23.60
N ARG A 334 12.67 -28.24 -22.42
CA ARG A 334 11.43 -27.89 -21.73
C ARG A 334 11.52 -26.45 -21.21
N VAL A 335 10.85 -25.54 -21.91
CA VAL A 335 10.20 -24.39 -21.27
C VAL A 335 9.32 -24.98 -20.15
N SER A 336 9.62 -24.64 -18.90
CA SER A 336 9.22 -25.46 -17.75
C SER A 336 7.69 -25.59 -17.62
N GLU A 337 7.24 -26.83 -17.40
CA GLU A 337 5.88 -27.19 -16.96
C GLU A 337 5.40 -26.29 -15.80
N GLU A 338 6.35 -25.80 -14.99
CA GLU A 338 6.16 -24.91 -13.85
C GLU A 338 5.46 -23.57 -14.14
N LEU A 339 5.59 -22.97 -15.33
CA LEU A 339 4.90 -21.71 -15.69
C LEU A 339 3.45 -21.98 -16.14
N ARG A 340 3.22 -23.12 -16.79
CA ARG A 340 1.86 -23.58 -17.15
C ARG A 340 1.10 -24.06 -15.92
N ASP A 341 1.78 -24.70 -14.97
CA ASP A 341 1.21 -25.14 -13.69
C ASP A 341 0.84 -23.96 -12.79
N VAL A 342 1.61 -22.87 -12.79
CA VAL A 342 1.22 -21.61 -12.15
C VAL A 342 -0.07 -21.09 -12.78
N GLN A 343 -0.12 -21.01 -14.10
CA GLN A 343 -1.30 -20.51 -14.81
C GLN A 343 -2.55 -21.41 -14.66
N ALA A 344 -2.36 -22.73 -14.57
CA ALA A 344 -3.43 -23.72 -14.42
C ALA A 344 -3.93 -23.84 -12.96
N SER A 345 -3.02 -23.82 -11.98
CA SER A 345 -3.37 -23.82 -10.54
C SER A 345 -4.04 -22.51 -10.11
N ILE A 346 -3.61 -21.37 -10.68
CA ILE A 346 -4.29 -20.07 -10.57
C ILE A 346 -5.71 -20.13 -11.14
N THR A 347 -5.92 -20.88 -12.23
CA THR A 347 -7.22 -21.03 -12.88
C THR A 347 -8.20 -21.88 -12.06
N ALA A 348 -7.74 -23.01 -11.52
CA ALA A 348 -8.60 -23.97 -10.80
C ALA A 348 -9.07 -23.44 -9.44
N LEU A 349 -8.21 -22.69 -8.74
CA LEU A 349 -8.50 -22.14 -7.41
C LEU A 349 -9.39 -20.87 -7.47
N ALA A 350 -9.28 -20.08 -8.54
CA ALA A 350 -10.16 -18.93 -8.81
C ALA A 350 -11.63 -19.33 -9.03
N ALA A 351 -11.89 -20.55 -9.48
CA ALA A 351 -13.25 -21.07 -9.66
C ALA A 351 -13.90 -21.54 -8.33
N GLN A 352 -13.10 -21.77 -7.29
CA GLN A 352 -13.52 -22.37 -6.02
C GLN A 352 -13.70 -21.36 -4.86
N LEU A 353 -13.28 -20.10 -5.04
CA LEU A 353 -13.31 -19.08 -3.99
C LEU A 353 -13.96 -17.80 -4.54
N GLY A 354 -15.29 -17.69 -4.39
CA GLY A 354 -16.08 -16.56 -4.90
C GLY A 354 -15.53 -15.19 -4.50
N SER A 355 -14.87 -14.50 -5.42
CA SER A 355 -14.37 -13.14 -5.22
C SER A 355 -15.52 -12.13 -5.43
N THR A 356 -15.93 -11.45 -4.35
CA THR A 356 -17.09 -10.53 -4.37
C THR A 356 -16.75 -9.12 -4.86
N ARG A 357 -15.49 -8.80 -5.21
CA ARG A 357 -15.07 -7.45 -5.66
C ARG A 357 -15.04 -7.31 -7.19
N TYR A 358 -14.70 -8.36 -7.94
CA TYR A 358 -14.79 -8.36 -9.42
C TYR A 358 -16.23 -8.47 -9.95
N GLN A 359 -17.19 -8.78 -9.07
CA GLN A 359 -18.62 -8.66 -9.35
C GLN A 359 -19.10 -7.19 -9.28
N ARG A 360 -18.32 -6.29 -8.68
CA ARG A 360 -18.65 -4.86 -8.54
C ARG A 360 -18.23 -4.09 -9.80
N LYS A 361 -18.90 -2.97 -10.06
CA LYS A 361 -18.60 -2.13 -11.23
C LYS A 361 -17.33 -1.30 -10.96
N PRO A 362 -16.21 -1.51 -11.70
CA PRO A 362 -14.97 -0.77 -11.48
C PRO A 362 -15.12 0.68 -11.95
N ALA A 363 -14.59 1.63 -11.18
CA ALA A 363 -14.46 3.04 -11.56
C ALA A 363 -12.99 3.43 -11.76
N HIS A 364 -12.73 4.34 -12.69
CA HIS A 364 -11.41 4.95 -12.88
C HIS A 364 -11.35 6.26 -12.12
N THR A 365 -10.38 6.41 -11.23
CA THR A 365 -10.20 7.64 -10.43
C THR A 365 -9.05 8.45 -10.99
N ILE A 366 -9.27 9.74 -11.28
CA ILE A 366 -8.22 10.69 -11.66
C ILE A 366 -8.01 11.65 -10.48
N LEU A 367 -6.83 11.60 -9.91
CA LEU A 367 -6.41 12.34 -8.72
C LEU A 367 -5.53 13.53 -9.10
N PHE A 368 -5.87 14.73 -8.62
CA PHE A 368 -5.12 15.95 -8.89
C PHE A 368 -5.39 17.00 -7.81
N SER A 369 -4.52 17.99 -7.62
CA SER A 369 -4.73 19.04 -6.61
C SER A 369 -4.84 20.43 -7.24
N PRO A 370 -6.03 21.03 -7.32
CA PRO A 370 -6.20 22.41 -7.78
C PRO A 370 -5.34 23.43 -7.03
N LYS A 371 -5.27 23.34 -5.70
CA LYS A 371 -4.48 24.22 -4.84
C LYS A 371 -3.00 24.16 -5.19
N LEU A 372 -2.42 22.97 -5.33
CA LEU A 372 -1.00 22.82 -5.61
C LEU A 372 -0.66 23.14 -7.07
N LEU A 373 -1.53 22.79 -8.02
CA LEU A 373 -1.40 23.21 -9.42
C LEU A 373 -1.38 24.73 -9.56
N LYS A 374 -2.31 25.42 -8.90
CA LYS A 374 -2.36 26.88 -8.85
C LYS A 374 -1.14 27.49 -8.18
N ALA A 375 -0.66 26.90 -7.09
CA ALA A 375 0.54 27.37 -6.41
C ALA A 375 1.79 27.22 -7.27
N LYS A 376 1.90 26.14 -8.06
CA LYS A 376 3.06 25.85 -8.90
C LYS A 376 3.08 26.65 -10.21
N PHE A 377 1.96 26.67 -10.93
CA PHE A 377 1.88 27.18 -12.30
C PHE A 377 1.13 28.51 -12.44
N GLY A 378 0.49 28.99 -11.38
CA GLY A 378 -0.38 30.16 -11.42
C GLY A 378 -1.83 29.83 -11.82
N PRO A 379 -2.75 30.79 -11.68
CA PRO A 379 -4.19 30.57 -11.86
C PRO A 379 -4.58 30.20 -13.30
N GLU A 380 -4.05 30.90 -14.30
CA GLU A 380 -4.42 30.70 -15.71
C GLU A 380 -4.03 29.29 -16.20
N ALA A 381 -2.77 28.90 -15.97
CA ALA A 381 -2.27 27.58 -16.32
C ALA A 381 -2.99 26.46 -15.52
N CYS A 382 -3.34 26.72 -14.25
CA CYS A 382 -4.12 25.78 -13.45
C CYS A 382 -5.52 25.53 -14.08
N ASP A 383 -6.21 26.58 -14.50
CA ASP A 383 -7.54 26.45 -15.13
C ASP A 383 -7.45 25.65 -16.45
N GLU A 384 -6.42 25.90 -17.26
CA GLU A 384 -6.16 25.13 -18.48
C GLU A 384 -5.88 23.64 -18.19
N ILE A 385 -5.02 23.35 -17.22
CA ILE A 385 -4.67 21.97 -16.82
C ILE A 385 -5.91 21.23 -16.30
N ILE A 386 -6.72 21.86 -15.44
CA ILE A 386 -7.98 21.27 -14.96
C ILE A 386 -8.94 21.01 -16.12
N GLY A 387 -9.03 21.93 -17.09
CA GLY A 387 -9.82 21.73 -18.31
C GLY A 387 -9.38 20.48 -19.08
N LEU A 388 -8.07 20.25 -19.21
CA LEU A 388 -7.51 19.05 -19.83
C LEU A 388 -7.80 17.78 -19.03
N ILE A 389 -7.73 17.83 -17.69
CA ILE A 389 -8.06 16.70 -16.81
C ILE A 389 -9.54 16.30 -16.96
N VAL A 390 -10.44 17.30 -17.01
CA VAL A 390 -11.88 17.07 -17.24
C VAL A 390 -12.12 16.44 -18.62
N GLU A 391 -11.46 16.94 -19.66
CA GLU A 391 -11.55 16.38 -21.01
C GLU A 391 -11.02 14.95 -21.08
N LEU A 392 -9.88 14.67 -20.43
CA LEU A 392 -9.34 13.31 -20.29
C LEU A 392 -10.34 12.39 -19.61
N GLY A 393 -10.97 12.82 -18.52
CA GLY A 393 -11.99 12.04 -17.83
C GLY A 393 -13.20 11.73 -18.72
N ARG A 394 -13.66 12.72 -19.49
CA ARG A 394 -14.78 12.56 -20.45
C ARG A 394 -14.44 11.59 -21.58
N VAL A 395 -13.26 11.73 -22.18
CA VAL A 395 -12.79 10.87 -23.26
C VAL A 395 -12.62 9.43 -22.76
N THR A 396 -12.00 9.26 -21.59
CA THR A 396 -11.80 7.96 -20.94
C THR A 396 -13.13 7.28 -20.65
N ALA A 397 -14.08 7.98 -20.02
CA ALA A 397 -15.40 7.43 -19.73
C ALA A 397 -16.12 6.95 -21.01
N LYS A 398 -16.08 7.75 -22.07
CA LYS A 398 -16.71 7.43 -23.36
C LYS A 398 -16.04 6.24 -24.06
N ARG A 399 -14.71 6.23 -24.13
CA ARG A 399 -13.95 5.25 -24.92
C ARG A 399 -13.79 3.91 -24.19
N ARG A 400 -13.61 3.94 -22.87
CA ARG A 400 -13.43 2.74 -22.04
C ARG A 400 -14.73 2.20 -21.46
N ARG A 401 -15.83 2.97 -21.53
CA ARG A 401 -17.14 2.60 -20.96
C ARG A 401 -17.04 2.27 -19.46
N VAL A 402 -16.17 2.97 -18.76
CA VAL A 402 -16.00 2.89 -17.30
C VAL A 402 -16.43 4.22 -16.67
N PRO A 403 -17.08 4.21 -15.49
CA PRO A 403 -17.28 5.42 -14.71
C PRO A 403 -15.93 6.07 -14.39
N VAL A 404 -15.85 7.40 -14.51
CA VAL A 404 -14.67 8.18 -14.12
C VAL A 404 -15.01 9.08 -12.95
N ILE A 405 -14.16 9.09 -11.94
CA ILE A 405 -14.24 9.94 -10.75
C ILE A 405 -13.08 10.91 -10.79
N LEU A 406 -13.37 12.20 -10.84
CA LEU A 406 -12.38 13.26 -10.67
C LEU A 406 -12.27 13.55 -9.17
N LEU A 407 -11.10 13.33 -8.58
CA LEU A 407 -10.87 13.47 -7.14
C LEU A 407 -9.83 14.57 -6.88
N ALA A 408 -10.28 15.64 -6.22
CA ALA A 408 -9.43 16.73 -5.76
C ALA A 408 -9.29 16.66 -4.23
N PRO A 409 -8.12 16.24 -3.68
CA PRO A 409 -7.99 16.00 -2.23
C PRO A 409 -8.19 17.25 -1.38
N ASP A 410 -7.80 18.40 -1.91
CA ASP A 410 -7.92 19.72 -1.27
C ASP A 410 -9.33 20.32 -1.33
N GLU A 411 -10.30 19.63 -1.94
CA GLU A 411 -11.70 20.05 -2.00
C GLU A 411 -12.62 18.98 -1.42
N PRO A 412 -13.71 19.36 -0.70
CA PRO A 412 -14.67 18.39 -0.21
C PRO A 412 -15.46 17.78 -1.37
N ALA A 413 -15.63 16.46 -1.36
CA ALA A 413 -16.46 15.75 -2.33
C ALA A 413 -17.77 15.32 -1.68
N ASP A 414 -18.66 16.28 -1.41
CA ASP A 414 -19.92 16.06 -0.66
C ASP A 414 -20.81 14.96 -1.26
N GLY A 415 -20.85 14.85 -2.59
CA GLY A 415 -21.60 13.78 -3.28
C GLY A 415 -21.08 12.36 -3.04
N LEU A 416 -19.85 12.25 -2.52
CA LEU A 416 -19.20 11.00 -2.12
C LEU A 416 -19.03 10.90 -0.60
N GLY A 417 -19.33 11.97 0.15
CA GLY A 417 -19.17 12.04 1.60
C GLY A 417 -17.71 11.97 2.04
N LEU A 418 -16.82 12.66 1.31
CA LEU A 418 -15.38 12.75 1.61
C LEU A 418 -15.04 14.20 1.99
N ALA A 419 -14.31 14.37 3.09
CA ALA A 419 -13.80 15.66 3.53
C ALA A 419 -12.51 16.02 2.77
N ALA A 420 -12.22 17.32 2.64
CA ALA A 420 -10.94 17.77 2.12
C ALA A 420 -9.79 17.37 3.06
N VAL A 421 -8.64 17.06 2.48
CA VAL A 421 -7.41 16.67 3.16
C VAL A 421 -6.23 17.48 2.64
N ASP A 422 -5.05 17.36 3.26
CA ASP A 422 -3.85 18.04 2.78
C ASP A 422 -3.21 17.25 1.62
N PRO A 423 -3.28 17.74 0.35
CA PRO A 423 -2.72 17.03 -0.79
C PRO A 423 -1.19 16.92 -0.73
N ALA A 424 -0.51 17.73 0.10
CA ALA A 424 0.93 17.66 0.29
C ALA A 424 1.37 16.53 1.25
N LYS A 425 0.42 15.81 1.86
CA LYS A 425 0.69 14.68 2.76
C LYS A 425 0.22 13.38 2.12
N ALA A 426 1.16 12.52 1.74
CA ALA A 426 0.84 11.26 1.06
C ALA A 426 -0.14 10.38 1.86
N TRP A 427 0.01 10.33 3.18
CA TRP A 427 -0.85 9.52 4.05
C TRP A 427 -2.29 10.02 4.11
N ASP A 428 -2.50 11.34 4.08
CA ASP A 428 -3.83 11.95 4.06
C ASP A 428 -4.56 11.59 2.75
N VAL A 429 -3.85 11.64 1.62
CA VAL A 429 -4.37 11.22 0.31
C VAL A 429 -4.66 9.71 0.28
N LYS A 430 -3.79 8.87 0.86
CA LYS A 430 -4.04 7.42 0.99
C LYS A 430 -5.33 7.15 1.77
N MET A 431 -5.55 7.85 2.90
CA MET A 431 -6.77 7.68 3.69
C MET A 431 -8.02 8.14 2.96
N MET A 432 -7.93 9.23 2.19
CA MET A 432 -9.04 9.64 1.34
C MET A 432 -9.38 8.58 0.29
N LEU A 433 -8.39 7.92 -0.33
CA LEU A 433 -8.62 6.83 -1.29
C LEU A 433 -9.21 5.58 -0.62
N HIS A 434 -8.75 5.23 0.59
CA HIS A 434 -9.36 4.18 1.41
C HIS A 434 -10.84 4.49 1.70
N ASP A 435 -11.15 5.72 2.09
CA ASP A 435 -12.52 6.16 2.33
C ASP A 435 -13.36 6.17 1.06
N LEU A 436 -12.78 6.58 -0.07
CA LEU A 436 -13.44 6.50 -1.38
C LEU A 436 -13.81 5.06 -1.72
N ASP A 437 -12.89 4.10 -1.60
CA ASP A 437 -13.19 2.70 -1.92
C ASP A 437 -14.29 2.12 -1.02
N ARG A 438 -14.28 2.46 0.28
CA ARG A 438 -15.36 2.10 1.22
C ARG A 438 -16.71 2.65 0.79
N ARG A 439 -16.77 3.91 0.35
CA ARG A 439 -18.01 4.56 -0.15
C ARG A 439 -18.48 3.97 -1.48
N LEU A 440 -17.57 3.64 -2.38
CA LEU A 440 -17.89 2.98 -3.64
C LEU A 440 -18.42 1.57 -3.40
N THR A 441 -17.82 0.85 -2.46
CA THR A 441 -18.25 -0.49 -2.03
C THR A 441 -19.70 -0.50 -1.58
N GLN A 442 -20.14 0.50 -0.81
CA GLN A 442 -21.54 0.65 -0.40
C GLN A 442 -22.52 0.82 -1.57
N LYS A 443 -22.03 1.29 -2.72
CA LYS A 443 -22.80 1.50 -3.97
C LYS A 443 -22.65 0.36 -4.99
N GLY A 444 -22.04 -0.77 -4.60
CA GLY A 444 -21.76 -1.87 -5.53
C GLY A 444 -20.68 -1.55 -6.58
N GLN A 445 -19.84 -0.55 -6.30
CA GLN A 445 -18.70 -0.14 -7.11
C GLN A 445 -17.38 -0.42 -6.36
N ALA A 446 -16.25 -0.23 -7.03
CA ALA A 446 -14.92 -0.30 -6.43
C ALA A 446 -13.95 0.61 -7.21
N ILE A 447 -12.83 1.00 -6.60
CA ILE A 447 -11.72 1.60 -7.34
C ILE A 447 -11.15 0.52 -8.26
N GLY A 448 -11.28 0.73 -9.57
CA GLY A 448 -10.78 -0.18 -10.60
C GLY A 448 -9.43 0.23 -11.16
N SER A 449 -9.05 1.50 -11.03
CA SER A 449 -7.75 2.04 -11.42
C SER A 449 -7.59 3.47 -10.91
N LEU A 450 -6.35 3.92 -10.72
CA LEU A 450 -6.02 5.26 -10.25
C LEU A 450 -5.00 5.91 -11.20
N LEU A 451 -5.31 7.12 -11.67
CA LEU A 451 -4.39 7.98 -12.40
C LEU A 451 -4.06 9.20 -11.54
N ILE A 452 -2.79 9.40 -11.20
CA ILE A 452 -2.29 10.56 -10.47
C ILE A 452 -1.79 11.60 -11.46
N VAL A 453 -2.28 12.84 -11.40
CA VAL A 453 -1.81 13.93 -12.27
C VAL A 453 -0.88 14.85 -11.49
N GLY A 454 0.38 14.89 -11.91
CA GLY A 454 1.43 15.67 -11.28
C GLY A 454 2.56 14.81 -10.71
N SER A 455 3.65 15.49 -10.36
CA SER A 455 4.87 14.90 -9.78
C SER A 455 4.84 14.91 -8.25
N ASP A 456 5.95 14.54 -7.63
CA ASP A 456 6.09 14.45 -6.17
C ASP A 456 5.75 15.77 -5.43
N ASP A 457 5.92 16.91 -6.10
CA ASP A 457 5.61 18.24 -5.56
C ASP A 457 4.12 18.62 -5.63
N LEU A 458 3.32 17.86 -6.38
CA LEU A 458 1.87 18.06 -6.53
C LEU A 458 1.06 16.96 -5.83
N VAL A 459 1.48 15.71 -5.98
CA VAL A 459 0.96 14.57 -5.22
C VAL A 459 2.17 13.72 -4.83
N PRO A 460 2.63 13.78 -3.56
CA PRO A 460 3.87 13.17 -3.15
C PRO A 460 3.84 11.65 -3.29
N PHE A 461 4.98 11.05 -3.61
CA PHE A 461 5.15 9.61 -3.40
C PHE A 461 5.15 9.31 -1.90
N HIS A 462 4.75 8.09 -1.53
CA HIS A 462 5.09 7.59 -0.21
C HIS A 462 6.60 7.31 -0.14
N ARG A 463 7.24 7.70 0.96
CA ARG A 463 8.62 7.33 1.28
C ARG A 463 8.63 6.04 2.08
N LEU A 464 8.86 4.91 1.41
CA LEU A 464 8.86 3.59 2.03
C LEU A 464 10.28 3.22 2.51
N PRO A 465 10.42 2.38 3.56
CA PRO A 465 11.73 1.94 4.01
C PRO A 465 12.45 1.14 2.91
N ASN A 466 13.76 1.32 2.79
CA ASN A 466 14.60 0.54 1.92
C ASN A 466 14.84 -0.86 2.52
N PRO A 467 14.40 -1.96 1.86
CA PRO A 467 14.56 -3.30 2.41
C PRO A 467 15.95 -3.93 2.09
N THR A 468 16.87 -3.15 1.52
CA THR A 468 18.23 -3.58 1.15
C THR A 468 19.30 -2.68 1.77
N ASP A 469 20.50 -3.24 1.98
CA ASP A 469 21.65 -2.52 2.54
C ASP A 469 22.46 -1.82 1.43
N ASP A 470 21.84 -0.86 0.75
CA ASP A 470 22.50 -0.05 -0.28
C ASP A 470 22.38 1.46 0.00
N ALA A 471 22.78 2.29 -0.96
CA ALA A 471 22.90 3.73 -0.75
C ALA A 471 21.55 4.48 -0.64
N ASP A 472 20.41 3.82 -0.89
CA ASP A 472 19.11 4.50 -0.84
C ASP A 472 18.59 4.63 0.60
N ASN A 473 18.22 5.84 1.01
CA ASN A 473 17.63 6.08 2.34
C ASN A 473 16.17 5.62 2.42
N ASP A 474 15.42 5.81 1.33
CA ASP A 474 13.99 5.55 1.21
C ASP A 474 13.63 5.20 -0.24
N ILE A 475 12.43 4.65 -0.42
CA ILE A 475 11.88 4.28 -1.72
C ILE A 475 10.62 5.10 -2.00
N PRO A 476 10.69 6.13 -2.86
CA PRO A 476 9.52 6.80 -3.42
C PRO A 476 8.63 5.80 -4.17
N SER A 477 7.39 5.62 -3.71
CA SER A 477 6.44 4.65 -4.28
C SER A 477 5.01 5.18 -4.37
N ASP A 478 4.33 4.79 -5.44
CA ASP A 478 2.88 4.98 -5.63
C ASP A 478 2.05 3.78 -5.15
N ASN A 479 2.69 2.65 -4.80
CA ASN A 479 1.98 1.43 -4.40
C ASN A 479 0.96 1.65 -3.27
N PRO A 480 1.24 2.44 -2.21
CA PRO A 480 0.26 2.62 -1.14
C PRO A 480 -1.03 3.31 -1.59
N TYR A 481 -1.02 4.09 -2.67
CA TYR A 481 -2.24 4.63 -3.29
C TYR A 481 -3.06 3.56 -4.05
N GLY A 482 -2.45 2.40 -4.29
CA GLY A 482 -3.02 1.23 -4.94
C GLY A 482 -3.64 0.21 -3.99
N THR A 483 -3.60 0.45 -2.68
CA THR A 483 -3.94 -0.54 -1.64
C THR A 483 -4.91 0.04 -0.62
N SER A 484 -5.85 -0.78 -0.14
CA SER A 484 -6.76 -0.38 0.93
C SER A 484 -6.19 -0.66 2.32
N ASP A 485 -5.23 -1.57 2.44
CA ASP A 485 -4.59 -1.96 3.70
C ASP A 485 -3.13 -1.47 3.79
N ASP A 486 -2.37 -2.06 4.71
CA ASP A 486 -0.95 -1.76 4.92
C ASP A 486 -0.02 -2.60 4.02
N ASN A 487 -0.54 -3.56 3.24
CA ASN A 487 0.26 -4.40 2.35
C ASN A 487 0.56 -3.69 1.03
N TYR A 488 1.48 -2.73 1.06
CA TYR A 488 1.91 -1.97 -0.11
C TYR A 488 2.77 -2.74 -1.12
N PHE A 489 3.04 -4.04 -0.93
CA PHE A 489 3.83 -4.80 -1.90
C PHE A 489 3.07 -5.09 -3.19
N ILE A 490 1.77 -5.39 -3.07
CA ILE A 490 0.90 -5.77 -4.20
C ILE A 490 -0.31 -4.83 -4.24
N PRO A 491 -0.36 -3.89 -5.20
CA PRO A 491 -1.54 -3.06 -5.41
C PRO A 491 -2.79 -3.89 -5.74
N GLU A 492 -3.92 -3.52 -5.12
CA GLU A 492 -5.24 -4.11 -5.37
C GLU A 492 -5.81 -3.62 -6.70
N TRP A 493 -5.56 -2.35 -7.06
CA TRP A 493 -5.90 -1.75 -8.34
C TRP A 493 -4.64 -1.17 -9.02
N PRO A 494 -4.62 -1.08 -10.35
CA PRO A 494 -3.51 -0.49 -11.08
C PRO A 494 -3.43 1.03 -10.83
N VAL A 495 -2.21 1.49 -10.59
CA VAL A 495 -1.88 2.91 -10.39
C VAL A 495 -0.95 3.36 -11.52
N GLY A 496 -1.25 4.51 -12.11
CA GLY A 496 -0.36 5.21 -13.03
C GLY A 496 -0.28 6.69 -12.66
N ARG A 497 0.78 7.35 -13.10
CA ARG A 497 1.03 8.76 -12.82
C ARG A 497 1.37 9.52 -14.10
N LEU A 498 0.91 10.75 -14.25
CA LEU A 498 1.34 11.68 -15.30
C LEU A 498 2.28 12.71 -14.67
N PRO A 499 3.58 12.40 -14.55
CA PRO A 499 4.54 13.32 -13.95
C PRO A 499 4.93 14.42 -14.94
N SER A 500 5.31 15.57 -14.40
CA SER A 500 6.01 16.63 -15.13
C SER A 500 7.32 17.00 -14.41
N PRO A 501 8.24 17.71 -15.07
CA PRO A 501 9.41 18.23 -14.37
C PRO A 501 9.01 19.07 -13.12
N CYS A 502 9.88 19.12 -12.11
CA CYS A 502 9.63 19.89 -10.90
C CYS A 502 9.74 21.43 -11.12
N GLY A 503 10.15 21.84 -12.33
CA GLY A 503 10.14 23.24 -12.75
C GLY A 503 8.71 23.83 -12.81
N ARG A 504 8.64 25.16 -12.99
CA ARG A 504 7.38 25.93 -13.03
C ARG A 504 6.77 26.06 -14.43
N ASP A 505 7.35 25.42 -15.44
CA ASP A 505 6.78 25.41 -16.78
C ASP A 505 5.59 24.44 -16.85
N PRO A 506 4.36 24.89 -17.17
CA PRO A 506 3.20 24.01 -17.30
C PRO A 506 3.18 23.20 -18.59
N GLU A 507 3.94 23.58 -19.62
CA GLU A 507 3.84 23.00 -20.96
C GLU A 507 4.13 21.50 -21.03
N PRO A 508 5.14 20.93 -20.32
CA PRO A 508 5.35 19.48 -20.30
C PRO A 508 4.14 18.71 -19.78
N LEU A 509 3.46 19.21 -18.73
CA LEU A 509 2.28 18.54 -18.17
C LEU A 509 1.09 18.65 -19.12
N LYS A 510 0.86 19.83 -19.71
CA LYS A 510 -0.19 20.04 -20.71
C LYS A 510 0.01 19.13 -21.91
N ARG A 511 1.24 19.03 -22.43
CA ARG A 511 1.62 18.14 -23.53
C ARG A 511 1.34 16.67 -23.19
N LEU A 512 1.74 16.22 -22.00
CA LEU A 512 1.49 14.85 -21.55
C LEU A 512 -0.01 14.54 -21.46
N LEU A 513 -0.83 15.48 -20.95
CA LEU A 513 -2.29 15.35 -20.91
C LEU A 513 -2.89 15.28 -22.33
N HIS A 514 -2.46 16.17 -23.23
CA HIS A 514 -2.89 16.14 -24.64
C HIS A 514 -2.55 14.81 -25.33
N ASN A 515 -1.33 14.31 -25.14
CA ASN A 515 -0.89 13.03 -25.69
C ASN A 515 -1.74 11.87 -25.14
N THR A 516 -2.03 11.88 -23.84
CA THR A 516 -2.88 10.87 -23.19
C THR A 516 -4.32 10.91 -23.72
N ILE A 517 -4.90 12.10 -23.91
CA ILE A 517 -6.23 12.28 -24.52
C ILE A 517 -6.24 11.72 -25.94
N ALA A 518 -5.24 12.08 -26.76
CA ALA A 518 -5.11 11.60 -28.13
C ALA A 518 -4.97 10.06 -28.20
N ALA A 519 -4.23 9.45 -27.28
CA ALA A 519 -4.08 7.99 -27.21
C ALA A 519 -5.43 7.27 -26.94
N HIS A 520 -6.29 7.82 -26.09
CA HIS A 520 -7.64 7.27 -25.89
C HIS A 520 -8.57 7.50 -27.10
N GLN A 521 -8.37 8.59 -27.85
CA GLN A 521 -9.17 8.89 -29.04
C GLN A 521 -8.82 8.00 -30.24
N THR A 522 -7.54 7.63 -30.39
CA THR A 522 -7.01 6.80 -31.49
C THR A 522 -7.22 5.30 -31.31
N SER A 523 -7.61 4.85 -30.10
CA SER A 523 -8.05 3.47 -29.85
C SER A 523 -9.25 3.13 -30.74
N ALA A 524 -9.01 2.32 -31.78
CA ALA A 524 -9.84 2.21 -32.98
C ALA A 524 -11.34 1.95 -32.73
N PRO A 525 -12.24 2.48 -33.57
CA PRO A 525 -13.65 2.11 -33.55
C PRO A 525 -13.82 0.61 -33.82
N SER A 526 -14.76 0.00 -33.10
CA SER A 526 -15.22 -1.38 -33.31
C SER A 526 -15.46 -1.63 -34.80
N ALA A 527 -14.63 -2.44 -35.45
CA ALA A 527 -14.89 -2.90 -36.80
C ALA A 527 -16.25 -3.62 -36.84
N SER A 528 -17.02 -3.41 -37.91
CA SER A 528 -18.28 -4.13 -38.15
C SER A 528 -18.07 -5.63 -37.95
N TRP A 529 -19.01 -6.27 -37.26
CA TRP A 529 -18.92 -7.69 -36.85
C TRP A 529 -18.56 -8.62 -38.02
N LEU A 530 -19.08 -8.35 -39.23
CA LEU A 530 -18.78 -9.05 -40.48
C LEU A 530 -17.30 -8.95 -40.88
N ARG A 531 -16.67 -7.78 -40.73
CA ARG A 531 -15.22 -7.61 -40.98
C ARG A 531 -14.38 -8.30 -39.91
N SER A 532 -14.84 -8.31 -38.65
CA SER A 532 -14.14 -9.02 -37.56
C SER A 532 -14.16 -10.53 -37.74
N LEU A 533 -15.26 -11.11 -38.24
CA LEU A 533 -15.35 -12.55 -38.50
C LEU A 533 -14.42 -12.98 -39.64
N LEU A 534 -14.39 -12.22 -40.75
CA LEU A 534 -13.51 -12.47 -41.89
C LEU A 534 -12.02 -12.30 -41.50
N PHE A 535 -11.69 -11.27 -40.73
CA PHE A 535 -10.33 -11.06 -40.21
C PHE A 535 -9.89 -12.17 -39.24
N ARG A 536 -10.78 -12.67 -38.37
CA ARG A 536 -10.47 -13.77 -37.43
C ARG A 536 -10.19 -15.09 -38.13
N LEU A 537 -10.89 -15.39 -39.23
CA LEU A 537 -10.62 -16.56 -40.06
C LEU A 537 -9.25 -16.42 -40.76
N LEU A 538 -8.90 -15.23 -41.25
CA LEU A 538 -7.61 -14.96 -41.87
C LEU A 538 -6.43 -14.95 -40.85
N GLN A 539 -6.66 -14.43 -39.65
CA GLN A 539 -5.68 -14.39 -38.55
C GLN A 539 -5.35 -15.78 -37.97
N ARG A 540 -6.20 -16.79 -38.17
CA ARG A 540 -5.85 -18.18 -37.83
C ARG A 540 -4.77 -18.77 -38.75
N TRP A 541 -4.58 -18.19 -39.94
CA TRP A 541 -3.61 -18.64 -40.94
C TRP A 541 -2.38 -17.73 -41.03
N LEU A 542 -2.43 -16.48 -40.54
CA LEU A 542 -1.27 -15.61 -40.39
C LEU A 542 -0.81 -15.58 -38.92
N LYS A 543 0.42 -16.01 -38.63
CA LYS A 543 1.10 -15.72 -37.35
C LYS A 543 1.07 -14.20 -37.15
N GLU A 544 0.34 -13.71 -36.14
CA GLU A 544 0.39 -12.29 -35.78
C GLU A 544 1.82 -11.95 -35.39
N SER A 545 2.46 -11.06 -36.15
CA SER A 545 3.75 -10.51 -35.78
C SER A 545 3.57 -9.63 -34.54
N ALA A 546 4.43 -9.85 -33.53
CA ALA A 546 4.51 -8.97 -32.37
C ALA A 546 4.67 -7.50 -32.81
N PRO A 547 4.24 -6.52 -31.99
CA PRO A 547 4.51 -5.11 -32.28
C PRO A 547 6.02 -4.92 -32.53
N PRO A 548 6.41 -4.06 -33.50
CA PRO A 548 7.82 -3.76 -33.71
C PRO A 548 8.42 -3.29 -32.39
N SER A 549 9.47 -3.97 -31.94
CA SER A 549 10.05 -3.79 -30.62
C SER A 549 11.56 -3.72 -30.71
N VAL A 550 12.18 -2.92 -29.83
CA VAL A 550 13.64 -2.76 -29.76
C VAL A 550 14.10 -2.95 -28.32
N GLY A 551 15.17 -3.71 -28.13
CA GLY A 551 15.81 -3.93 -26.84
C GLY A 551 17.21 -3.32 -26.85
N TYR A 552 17.66 -2.79 -25.71
CA TYR A 552 19.02 -2.31 -25.55
C TYR A 552 19.57 -2.61 -24.15
N ALA A 553 20.64 -3.40 -24.08
CA ALA A 553 21.19 -3.89 -22.83
C ALA A 553 22.71 -3.63 -22.71
N ALA A 554 23.25 -3.70 -21.50
CA ALA A 554 24.68 -3.84 -21.31
C ALA A 554 25.15 -5.20 -21.88
N SER A 555 26.32 -5.24 -22.52
CA SER A 555 26.86 -6.49 -23.09
C SER A 555 26.94 -7.62 -22.06
N ILE A 556 27.41 -7.29 -20.86
CA ILE A 556 27.54 -8.24 -19.74
C ILE A 556 26.20 -8.87 -19.28
N TRP A 557 25.06 -8.27 -19.61
CA TRP A 557 23.72 -8.77 -19.24
C TRP A 557 22.94 -9.30 -20.44
N LYS A 558 23.60 -9.54 -21.57
CA LYS A 558 22.95 -10.01 -22.80
C LYS A 558 22.08 -11.24 -22.55
N GLU A 559 22.58 -12.23 -21.81
CA GLU A 559 21.86 -13.50 -21.57
C GLU A 559 20.55 -13.29 -20.80
N ALA A 560 20.58 -12.58 -19.67
CA ALA A 560 19.38 -12.26 -18.91
C ALA A 560 18.41 -11.40 -19.73
N SER A 561 18.93 -10.40 -20.45
CA SER A 561 18.15 -9.49 -21.29
C SER A 561 17.46 -10.19 -22.45
N LEU A 562 18.07 -11.25 -23.02
CA LEU A 562 17.45 -12.06 -24.07
C LEU A 562 16.20 -12.77 -23.57
N GLU A 563 16.24 -13.33 -22.36
CA GLU A 563 15.07 -13.96 -21.74
C GLU A 563 13.94 -12.95 -21.54
N VAL A 564 14.25 -11.75 -21.02
CA VAL A 564 13.26 -10.67 -20.84
C VAL A 564 12.66 -10.22 -22.17
N PHE A 565 13.49 -10.10 -23.20
CA PHE A 565 13.10 -9.61 -24.52
C PHE A 565 12.38 -10.66 -25.39
N ALA A 566 12.51 -11.96 -25.08
CA ALA A 566 11.95 -13.05 -25.87
C ALA A 566 10.46 -12.91 -26.28
N PRO A 567 9.55 -12.32 -25.48
CA PRO A 567 8.16 -12.09 -25.90
C PRO A 567 8.00 -11.01 -26.96
N LEU A 568 8.90 -10.02 -26.95
CA LEU A 568 8.84 -8.83 -27.79
C LEU A 568 9.34 -9.10 -29.21
N GLY A 569 10.30 -10.02 -29.35
CA GLY A 569 10.91 -10.30 -30.64
C GLY A 569 11.99 -11.37 -30.57
N ASN A 570 12.77 -11.44 -31.64
CA ASN A 570 13.92 -12.34 -31.73
C ASN A 570 15.20 -11.65 -31.23
N GLU A 571 16.27 -12.42 -31.05
CA GLU A 571 17.58 -11.93 -30.60
C GLU A 571 18.10 -10.73 -31.42
N LYS A 572 17.76 -10.64 -32.72
CA LYS A 572 18.21 -9.53 -33.57
C LYS A 572 17.61 -8.17 -33.19
N GLY A 573 16.49 -8.16 -32.47
CA GLY A 573 15.87 -6.95 -31.94
C GLY A 573 16.49 -6.46 -30.62
N LEU A 574 17.35 -7.25 -29.99
CA LEU A 574 18.07 -6.87 -28.77
C LEU A 574 19.51 -6.46 -29.12
N HIS A 575 19.81 -5.20 -28.86
CA HIS A 575 21.14 -4.63 -29.05
C HIS A 575 21.91 -4.56 -27.73
N THR A 576 23.25 -4.48 -27.81
CA THR A 576 24.11 -4.38 -26.63
C THR A 576 25.07 -3.19 -26.69
N SER A 577 25.42 -2.68 -25.52
CA SER A 577 26.45 -1.66 -25.31
C SER A 577 27.52 -2.16 -24.35
N PRO A 578 28.79 -2.23 -24.79
CA PRO A 578 29.31 -2.08 -26.17
C PRO A 578 28.85 -3.22 -27.12
N PRO A 579 29.07 -3.10 -28.45
CA PRO A 579 29.83 -2.07 -29.17
C PRO A 579 29.04 -0.79 -29.49
N LEU A 580 27.72 -0.76 -29.30
CA LEU A 580 26.96 0.46 -29.52
C LEU A 580 27.17 1.46 -28.37
N GLU A 581 27.15 2.73 -28.71
CA GLU A 581 27.29 3.85 -27.77
C GLU A 581 26.25 4.92 -28.11
N ALA A 582 26.13 5.99 -27.32
CA ALA A 582 25.10 7.01 -27.50
C ALA A 582 25.07 7.67 -28.89
N GLY A 583 26.21 7.73 -29.60
CA GLY A 583 26.29 8.26 -30.97
C GLY A 583 25.84 7.27 -32.05
N SER A 584 25.74 5.99 -31.71
CA SER A 584 25.35 4.88 -32.59
C SER A 584 24.23 4.02 -31.96
N SER A 585 23.50 4.59 -31.01
CA SER A 585 22.47 3.86 -30.26
C SER A 585 21.39 3.37 -31.22
N PRO A 586 20.73 2.23 -30.92
CA PRO A 586 19.67 1.71 -31.79
C PRO A 586 18.62 2.77 -32.08
N ALA A 587 18.32 2.97 -33.36
CA ALA A 587 17.21 3.81 -33.75
C ALA A 587 15.91 3.18 -33.22
N MET A 588 15.06 3.98 -32.60
CA MET A 588 13.75 3.53 -32.14
C MET A 588 12.68 3.59 -33.24
N ASN A 589 13.11 3.91 -34.48
CA ASN A 589 12.24 4.27 -35.59
C ASN A 589 11.13 3.24 -35.81
N GLY A 590 9.89 3.63 -35.48
CA GLY A 590 8.71 2.80 -35.68
C GLY A 590 8.52 1.67 -34.66
N ALA A 591 9.38 1.55 -33.64
CA ALA A 591 9.16 0.65 -32.52
C ALA A 591 7.98 1.13 -31.68
N GLN A 592 7.04 0.22 -31.38
CA GLN A 592 5.94 0.50 -30.46
C GLN A 592 6.32 0.18 -29.02
N LEU A 593 7.24 -0.76 -28.80
CA LEU A 593 7.68 -1.20 -27.48
C LEU A 593 9.20 -1.12 -27.39
N SER A 594 9.71 -0.62 -26.28
CA SER A 594 11.15 -0.56 -26.02
C SER A 594 11.52 -1.09 -24.66
N TYR A 595 12.60 -1.86 -24.62
CA TYR A 595 13.14 -2.49 -23.42
C TYR A 595 14.60 -2.06 -23.20
N PHE A 596 14.93 -1.68 -21.96
CA PHE A 596 16.29 -1.26 -21.60
C PHE A 596 16.79 -2.01 -20.36
N ASN A 597 18.02 -2.54 -20.43
CA ASN A 597 18.75 -3.15 -19.30
C ASN A 597 20.17 -2.57 -19.25
N LEU A 598 20.27 -1.32 -18.82
CA LEU A 598 21.47 -0.49 -18.83
C LEU A 598 21.65 0.15 -17.46
N HIS A 599 22.89 0.52 -17.13
CA HIS A 599 23.24 1.25 -15.89
C HIS A 599 22.60 2.62 -15.84
N GLY A 600 21.96 2.93 -14.71
CA GLY A 600 21.45 4.26 -14.42
C GLY A 600 22.07 4.86 -13.15
N VAL A 601 22.04 6.19 -13.06
CA VAL A 601 22.59 6.95 -11.93
C VAL A 601 21.58 7.96 -11.44
N GLU A 602 21.63 8.29 -10.15
CA GLU A 602 20.67 9.23 -9.55
C GLU A 602 20.84 10.66 -10.09
N ASP A 603 22.09 11.12 -10.20
CA ASP A 603 22.45 12.51 -10.48
C ASP A 603 22.60 12.84 -11.97
N GLY A 604 22.24 11.93 -12.87
CA GLY A 604 22.47 12.10 -14.30
C GLY A 604 21.36 11.53 -15.19
N PRO A 605 21.14 12.10 -16.39
CA PRO A 605 20.09 11.63 -17.29
C PRO A 605 20.52 10.46 -18.17
N ASN A 606 21.81 10.15 -18.24
CA ASN A 606 22.36 9.18 -19.18
C ASN A 606 22.28 7.76 -18.63
N TRP A 607 22.13 6.79 -19.54
CA TRP A 607 22.30 5.37 -19.23
C TRP A 607 23.59 4.83 -19.84
N PHE A 608 24.19 3.86 -19.17
CA PHE A 608 25.52 3.33 -19.49
C PHE A 608 25.48 1.85 -19.83
N GLY A 609 26.30 1.45 -20.81
CA GLY A 609 26.55 0.06 -21.10
C GLY A 609 27.57 -0.53 -20.12
N GLN A 610 27.84 -1.82 -20.25
CA GLN A 610 28.96 -2.47 -19.59
C GLN A 610 29.51 -3.58 -20.48
N ARG A 611 30.83 -3.54 -20.72
CA ARG A 611 31.54 -4.53 -21.54
C ARG A 611 31.56 -5.89 -20.86
N ASP A 612 31.39 -6.96 -21.64
CA ASP A 612 31.66 -8.31 -21.17
C ASP A 612 33.17 -8.51 -21.09
N PHE A 613 33.67 -9.09 -20.00
CA PHE A 613 35.11 -9.30 -19.81
C PHE A 613 35.70 -10.34 -20.77
N THR A 614 34.86 -11.11 -21.48
CA THR A 614 35.31 -11.93 -22.61
C THR A 614 35.68 -11.11 -23.85
N ASP A 615 35.17 -9.89 -23.97
CA ASP A 615 35.46 -9.01 -25.10
C ASP A 615 36.79 -8.29 -24.85
N GLU A 616 37.73 -8.29 -25.80
CA GLU A 616 39.08 -7.71 -25.59
C GLU A 616 39.11 -6.18 -25.68
N TYR A 617 38.17 -5.55 -26.38
CA TYR A 617 38.22 -4.13 -26.75
C TYR A 617 36.95 -3.35 -26.37
N GLY A 618 37.11 -2.06 -26.07
CA GLY A 618 36.02 -1.12 -25.79
C GLY A 618 36.04 -0.53 -24.37
N PRO A 619 35.37 0.61 -24.15
CA PRO A 619 35.25 1.20 -22.82
C PRO A 619 34.48 0.26 -21.88
N LEU A 620 34.85 0.27 -20.59
CA LEU A 620 34.23 -0.60 -19.59
C LEU A 620 32.78 -0.21 -19.29
N TYR A 621 32.50 1.10 -19.23
CA TYR A 621 31.17 1.67 -19.01
C TYR A 621 30.91 2.83 -20.00
N PRO A 622 30.63 2.55 -21.28
CA PRO A 622 30.30 3.58 -22.26
C PRO A 622 28.98 4.27 -21.92
N VAL A 623 28.82 5.53 -22.33
CA VAL A 623 27.48 6.13 -22.36
C VAL A 623 26.71 5.48 -23.51
N ALA A 624 25.68 4.70 -23.17
CA ALA A 624 24.90 3.93 -24.12
C ALA A 624 23.73 4.75 -24.69
N PHE A 625 23.08 5.56 -23.85
CA PHE A 625 21.84 6.25 -24.21
C PHE A 625 21.74 7.61 -23.49
N LYS A 626 21.26 8.63 -24.21
CA LYS A 626 21.14 10.01 -23.72
C LYS A 626 19.78 10.60 -24.11
N PRO A 627 19.31 11.69 -23.47
CA PRO A 627 18.06 12.36 -23.85
C PRO A 627 17.97 12.72 -25.35
N SER A 628 19.08 13.16 -25.94
CA SER A 628 19.16 13.47 -27.37
C SER A 628 18.95 12.25 -28.27
N SER A 629 19.23 11.03 -27.78
CA SER A 629 18.98 9.78 -28.50
C SER A 629 17.47 9.50 -28.66
N VAL A 630 16.63 10.05 -27.77
CA VAL A 630 15.17 10.00 -27.91
C VAL A 630 14.69 11.02 -28.95
N ALA A 631 15.24 12.24 -28.88
CA ALA A 631 14.89 13.36 -29.75
C ALA A 631 15.22 13.14 -31.24
N ALA A 632 16.24 12.33 -31.52
CA ALA A 632 16.74 12.08 -32.87
C ALA A 632 15.81 11.21 -33.73
N ASP A 633 14.77 10.60 -33.14
CA ASP A 633 13.80 9.77 -33.85
C ASP A 633 12.65 10.61 -34.42
N SER A 634 12.62 10.71 -35.76
CA SER A 634 11.60 11.48 -36.49
C SER A 634 10.20 10.83 -36.49
N ASN A 635 10.07 9.59 -36.01
CA ASN A 635 8.80 8.87 -35.94
C ASN A 635 8.15 8.89 -34.54
N GLY A 636 8.73 9.63 -33.58
CA GLY A 636 8.20 9.81 -32.22
C GLY A 636 8.62 8.70 -31.25
N ALA A 637 8.43 8.93 -29.95
CA ALA A 637 8.82 7.98 -28.92
C ALA A 637 8.00 6.66 -28.98
N PRO A 638 8.58 5.52 -28.53
CA PRO A 638 7.87 4.26 -28.38
C PRO A 638 6.62 4.43 -27.51
N LYS A 639 5.54 3.70 -27.80
CA LYS A 639 4.30 3.79 -27.01
C LYS A 639 4.49 3.32 -25.57
N ALA A 640 5.26 2.25 -25.37
CA ALA A 640 5.54 1.72 -24.05
C ALA A 640 7.04 1.45 -23.88
N VAL A 641 7.60 1.92 -22.77
CA VAL A 641 9.00 1.73 -22.41
C VAL A 641 9.08 0.99 -21.07
N PHE A 642 9.91 -0.04 -20.98
CA PHE A 642 10.29 -0.67 -19.72
C PHE A 642 11.81 -0.59 -19.57
N THR A 643 12.28 -0.09 -18.43
CA THR A 643 13.71 -0.04 -18.11
C THR A 643 14.00 -0.71 -16.78
N GLU A 644 15.11 -1.43 -16.73
CA GLU A 644 15.67 -2.02 -15.50
C GLU A 644 16.72 -1.13 -14.86
N ALA A 645 17.11 -0.02 -15.50
CA ALA A 645 18.14 0.88 -15.01
C ALA A 645 17.85 1.39 -13.59
N CYS A 646 18.87 1.41 -12.73
CA CYS A 646 18.79 2.11 -11.45
C CYS A 646 18.33 3.56 -11.67
N TYR A 647 17.40 4.04 -10.85
CA TYR A 647 16.82 5.39 -10.97
C TYR A 647 16.16 5.67 -12.33
N GLY A 648 15.86 4.64 -13.14
CA GLY A 648 15.30 4.80 -14.49
C GLY A 648 13.97 5.55 -14.54
N ALA A 649 13.22 5.58 -13.42
CA ALA A 649 12.01 6.36 -13.23
C ALA A 649 12.16 7.46 -12.15
N ASN A 650 13.37 7.88 -11.79
CA ASN A 650 13.56 8.94 -10.81
C ASN A 650 13.24 10.32 -11.41
N ILE A 651 12.18 10.96 -10.92
CA ILE A 651 11.75 12.31 -11.32
C ILE A 651 12.04 13.38 -10.26
N LEU A 652 12.62 12.99 -9.12
CA LEU A 652 12.87 13.90 -8.00
C LEU A 652 13.95 14.92 -8.38
N ASN A 653 13.68 16.19 -8.10
CA ASN A 653 14.57 17.32 -8.39
C ASN A 653 14.98 17.44 -9.87
N LYS A 654 14.18 16.91 -10.80
CA LYS A 654 14.42 17.02 -12.25
C LYS A 654 13.61 18.18 -12.82
N SER A 655 14.26 19.31 -13.07
CA SER A 655 13.59 20.58 -13.41
C SER A 655 13.14 20.70 -14.86
N GLU A 656 13.66 19.88 -15.76
CA GLU A 656 13.40 19.92 -17.20
C GLU A 656 13.26 18.50 -17.81
N PRO A 657 12.63 18.35 -19.00
CA PRO A 657 12.44 17.04 -19.61
C PRO A 657 13.74 16.26 -19.87
N ASP A 658 14.84 16.95 -20.19
CA ASP A 658 16.12 16.32 -20.50
C ASP A 658 16.92 15.90 -19.25
N ALA A 659 16.46 16.28 -18.05
CA ALA A 659 17.13 15.92 -16.79
C ALA A 659 16.94 14.44 -16.39
N ALA A 660 16.03 13.72 -17.04
CA ALA A 660 15.86 12.27 -16.89
C ALA A 660 15.26 11.65 -18.15
N LEU A 661 15.75 10.46 -18.55
CA LEU A 661 15.23 9.75 -19.72
C LEU A 661 13.74 9.45 -19.64
N CYS A 662 13.20 9.11 -18.46
CA CYS A 662 11.75 8.90 -18.31
C CYS A 662 10.93 10.14 -18.66
N LEU A 663 11.38 11.33 -18.26
CA LEU A 663 10.70 12.59 -18.58
C LEU A 663 10.84 12.92 -20.07
N ARG A 664 12.01 12.69 -20.66
CA ARG A 664 12.25 12.84 -22.10
C ARG A 664 11.32 11.95 -22.93
N PHE A 665 11.21 10.66 -22.60
CA PHE A 665 10.33 9.73 -23.29
C PHE A 665 8.86 10.18 -23.23
N LEU A 666 8.37 10.57 -22.06
CA LEU A 666 7.00 11.06 -21.88
C LEU A 666 6.75 12.36 -22.66
N ASN A 667 7.72 13.27 -22.64
CA ASN A 667 7.66 14.52 -23.37
C ASN A 667 7.57 14.32 -24.89
N ASP A 668 8.24 13.30 -25.42
CA ASP A 668 8.30 12.97 -26.84
C ASP A 668 7.21 11.97 -27.29
N GLY A 669 6.24 11.69 -26.42
CA GLY A 669 5.00 11.00 -26.79
C GLY A 669 4.84 9.57 -26.27
N ALA A 670 5.76 9.07 -25.44
CA ALA A 670 5.57 7.77 -24.81
C ALA A 670 4.28 7.77 -23.97
N CYS A 671 3.43 6.77 -24.18
CA CYS A 671 2.16 6.64 -23.47
C CYS A 671 2.32 5.93 -22.12
N ALA A 672 3.34 5.09 -22.00
CA ALA A 672 3.75 4.48 -20.75
C ALA A 672 5.27 4.35 -20.64
N PHE A 673 5.75 4.57 -19.43
CA PHE A 673 7.12 4.33 -19.01
C PHE A 673 7.09 3.59 -17.67
N VAL A 674 7.74 2.44 -17.59
CA VAL A 674 7.88 1.63 -16.38
C VAL A 674 9.35 1.53 -16.02
N GLY A 675 9.68 1.84 -14.77
CA GLY A 675 11.04 1.76 -14.26
C GLY A 675 11.11 1.97 -12.75
N SER A 676 12.30 1.79 -12.19
CA SER A 676 12.56 1.94 -10.75
C SER A 676 12.81 3.40 -10.36
N THR A 677 12.22 3.86 -9.26
CA THR A 677 12.51 5.19 -8.67
C THR A 677 13.89 5.27 -8.01
N LYS A 678 14.48 4.12 -7.66
CA LYS A 678 15.73 3.95 -6.90
C LYS A 678 16.58 2.80 -7.47
N ILE A 679 17.59 2.31 -6.74
CA ILE A 679 18.41 1.18 -7.20
C ILE A 679 17.53 -0.01 -7.57
N ALA A 680 17.76 -0.58 -8.75
CA ALA A 680 17.09 -1.77 -9.25
C ALA A 680 18.07 -2.95 -9.23
N TYR A 681 17.60 -4.10 -8.75
CA TYR A 681 18.38 -5.33 -8.75
C TYR A 681 17.87 -6.28 -9.81
N GLY A 682 18.79 -6.94 -10.50
CA GLY A 682 18.46 -7.99 -11.44
C GLY A 682 19.48 -9.12 -11.44
N SER A 683 19.19 -10.07 -12.30
CA SER A 683 19.91 -11.28 -12.58
C SER A 683 21.12 -10.97 -13.46
N VAL A 684 22.17 -11.72 -13.23
CA VAL A 684 23.33 -11.73 -14.12
C VAL A 684 23.11 -12.68 -15.30
N ALA A 685 22.45 -13.81 -15.01
CA ALA A 685 22.02 -14.82 -15.96
C ALA A 685 20.73 -15.48 -15.41
N PRO A 686 20.01 -16.29 -16.22
CA PRO A 686 18.86 -17.04 -15.74
C PRO A 686 19.20 -17.99 -14.57
N PRO A 687 18.25 -18.30 -13.67
CA PRO A 687 16.84 -17.90 -13.69
C PRO A 687 16.62 -16.43 -13.33
N LEU A 688 15.65 -15.80 -13.98
CA LEU A 688 15.34 -14.38 -13.75
C LEU A 688 14.80 -14.13 -12.34
N ILE A 689 15.24 -13.02 -11.74
CA ILE A 689 14.81 -12.45 -10.45
C ILE A 689 14.61 -10.94 -10.59
N GLY A 690 14.07 -10.28 -9.55
CA GLY A 690 14.01 -8.82 -9.45
C GLY A 690 13.46 -8.13 -10.71
N ALA A 691 14.17 -7.11 -11.18
CA ALA A 691 13.82 -6.28 -12.33
C ALA A 691 13.62 -7.09 -13.62
N ASP A 692 14.50 -8.06 -13.93
CA ASP A 692 14.38 -8.86 -15.16
C ASP A 692 13.11 -9.72 -15.12
N LEU A 693 12.81 -10.37 -13.99
CA LEU A 693 11.59 -11.17 -13.86
C LEU A 693 10.34 -10.29 -13.97
N LEU A 694 10.35 -9.09 -13.37
CA LEU A 694 9.25 -8.15 -13.47
C LEU A 694 9.02 -7.71 -14.92
N GLY A 695 10.09 -7.37 -15.65
CA GLY A 695 10.04 -6.97 -17.05
C GLY A 695 9.48 -8.08 -17.94
N ARG A 696 9.98 -9.31 -17.75
CA ARG A 696 9.49 -10.49 -18.48
C ARG A 696 7.99 -10.68 -18.33
N LEU A 697 7.50 -10.60 -17.09
CA LEU A 697 6.09 -10.78 -16.76
C LEU A 697 5.23 -9.59 -17.23
N PHE A 698 5.76 -8.36 -17.20
CA PHE A 698 5.07 -7.18 -17.71
C PHE A 698 4.80 -7.31 -19.21
N TRP A 699 5.81 -7.69 -20.00
CA TRP A 699 5.67 -7.85 -21.45
C TRP A 699 4.69 -8.96 -21.82
N GLU A 700 4.70 -10.09 -21.13
CA GLU A 700 3.69 -11.15 -21.34
C GLU A 700 2.28 -10.63 -21.12
N ASN A 701 2.06 -9.94 -20.00
CA ASN A 701 0.73 -9.43 -19.69
C ASN A 701 0.26 -8.38 -20.71
N LEU A 702 1.17 -7.48 -21.13
CA LEU A 702 0.87 -6.43 -22.09
C LEU A 702 0.56 -7.00 -23.48
N LEU A 703 1.36 -7.95 -23.96
CA LEU A 703 1.16 -8.61 -25.25
C LEU A 703 -0.08 -9.50 -25.27
N ASN A 704 -0.50 -10.02 -24.10
CA ASN A 704 -1.79 -10.68 -23.92
C ASN A 704 -2.99 -9.70 -23.93
N GLY A 705 -2.76 -8.42 -24.19
CA GLY A 705 -3.80 -7.41 -24.42
C GLY A 705 -4.32 -6.74 -23.14
N LEU A 706 -3.65 -6.92 -22.00
CA LEU A 706 -4.01 -6.22 -20.78
C LEU A 706 -3.60 -4.73 -20.85
N PRO A 707 -4.35 -3.82 -20.20
CA PRO A 707 -3.92 -2.43 -20.02
C PRO A 707 -2.56 -2.34 -19.33
N MET A 708 -1.83 -1.25 -19.57
CA MET A 708 -0.48 -1.04 -19.05
C MET A 708 -0.42 -1.15 -17.52
N GLY A 709 -1.36 -0.54 -16.82
CA GLY A 709 -1.42 -0.60 -15.35
C GLY A 709 -1.73 -2.00 -14.84
N GLU A 710 -2.68 -2.69 -15.45
CA GLU A 710 -3.01 -4.06 -15.07
C GLU A 710 -1.83 -5.01 -15.37
N SER A 711 -1.11 -4.78 -16.47
CA SER A 711 0.07 -5.57 -16.82
C SER A 711 1.15 -5.47 -15.76
N LEU A 712 1.43 -4.26 -15.26
CA LEU A 712 2.40 -4.07 -14.18
C LEU A 712 1.90 -4.67 -12.86
N ARG A 713 0.63 -4.46 -12.50
CA ARG A 713 0.05 -5.02 -11.27
C ARG A 713 0.12 -6.55 -11.26
N ARG A 714 -0.23 -7.20 -12.36
CA ARG A 714 -0.12 -8.66 -12.51
C ARG A 714 1.33 -9.13 -12.49
N ALA A 715 2.24 -8.39 -13.12
CA ALA A 715 3.66 -8.72 -13.09
C ALA A 715 4.22 -8.70 -11.65
N LYS A 716 3.86 -7.69 -10.84
CA LYS A 716 4.22 -7.62 -9.42
C LYS A 716 3.68 -8.83 -8.64
N LEU A 717 2.41 -9.18 -8.84
CA LEU A 717 1.81 -10.34 -8.18
C LEU A 717 2.46 -11.66 -8.60
N SER A 718 2.72 -11.85 -9.89
CA SER A 718 3.39 -13.05 -10.42
C SER A 718 4.84 -13.15 -9.96
N LEU A 719 5.56 -12.02 -9.82
CA LEU A 719 6.90 -11.98 -9.24
C LEU A 719 6.84 -12.47 -7.79
N ALA A 720 5.96 -11.88 -6.98
CA ALA A 720 5.82 -12.27 -5.58
C ALA A 720 5.43 -13.75 -5.42
N HIS A 721 4.53 -14.26 -6.26
CA HIS A 721 4.16 -15.67 -6.28
C HIS A 721 5.32 -16.57 -6.68
N THR A 722 6.06 -16.20 -7.73
CA THR A 722 7.21 -16.97 -8.25
C THR A 722 8.31 -17.07 -7.20
N MET A 723 8.65 -15.94 -6.57
CA MET A 723 9.68 -15.90 -5.53
C MET A 723 9.23 -16.63 -4.28
N HIS A 724 7.98 -16.46 -3.85
CA HIS A 724 7.44 -17.25 -2.75
C HIS A 724 7.46 -18.76 -3.04
N ARG A 725 7.18 -19.21 -4.26
CA ARG A 725 7.29 -20.63 -4.61
C ARG A 725 8.74 -21.13 -4.61
N ARG A 726 9.69 -20.33 -5.11
CA ARG A 726 11.11 -20.71 -5.24
C ARG A 726 11.83 -20.74 -3.89
N GLN A 727 11.53 -19.79 -3.00
CA GLN A 727 12.30 -19.58 -1.77
C GLN A 727 11.44 -19.38 -0.51
N ASN A 728 10.11 -19.43 -0.60
CA ASN A 728 9.16 -19.34 0.53
C ASN A 728 9.05 -17.95 1.20
N PHE A 729 9.77 -16.94 0.71
CA PHE A 729 9.72 -15.56 1.20
C PHE A 729 10.12 -14.57 0.08
N LEU A 730 9.82 -13.28 0.27
CA LEU A 730 10.36 -12.17 -0.50
C LEU A 730 11.54 -11.58 0.27
N ASP A 731 12.74 -11.59 -0.30
CA ASP A 731 13.89 -10.90 0.31
C ASP A 731 13.97 -9.44 -0.12
N GLY A 732 15.02 -8.75 0.32
CA GLY A 732 15.16 -7.31 0.15
C GLY A 732 15.06 -6.87 -1.31
N GLU A 733 15.73 -7.55 -2.22
CA GLU A 733 15.72 -7.24 -3.65
C GLU A 733 14.36 -7.48 -4.31
N ASP A 734 13.65 -8.54 -3.92
CA ASP A 734 12.27 -8.80 -4.37
C ASP A 734 11.32 -7.70 -3.86
N GLN A 735 11.41 -7.39 -2.56
CA GLN A 735 10.63 -6.35 -1.90
C GLN A 735 10.87 -4.98 -2.54
N LYS A 736 12.15 -4.60 -2.74
CA LYS A 736 12.55 -3.34 -3.36
C LYS A 736 11.99 -3.22 -4.76
N THR A 737 12.13 -4.28 -5.58
CA THR A 737 11.57 -4.33 -6.94
C THR A 737 10.06 -4.09 -6.93
N LEU A 738 9.31 -4.71 -6.02
CA LEU A 738 7.86 -4.56 -5.94
C LEU A 738 7.42 -3.13 -5.63
N ILE A 739 8.19 -2.41 -4.80
CA ILE A 739 7.82 -1.08 -4.32
C ILE A 739 8.45 0.07 -5.10
N SER A 740 9.60 -0.12 -5.75
CA SER A 740 10.29 0.93 -6.50
C SER A 740 9.83 1.08 -7.95
N PHE A 741 9.31 0.03 -8.57
CA PHE A 741 8.85 0.09 -9.96
C PHE A 741 7.48 0.76 -10.08
N VAL A 742 7.43 1.89 -10.80
CA VAL A 742 6.22 2.69 -11.00
C VAL A 742 5.81 2.75 -12.47
N LEU A 743 4.54 3.09 -12.74
CA LEU A 743 4.05 3.37 -14.08
C LEU A 743 3.83 4.88 -14.24
N TYR A 744 4.57 5.48 -15.17
CA TYR A 744 4.25 6.80 -15.70
C TYR A 744 3.44 6.66 -16.99
N GLY A 745 2.19 7.12 -16.96
CA GLY A 745 1.18 6.91 -18.00
C GLY A 745 -0.19 6.60 -17.39
N ASP A 746 -1.23 6.67 -18.22
CA ASP A 746 -2.57 6.27 -17.80
C ASP A 746 -2.67 4.74 -17.72
N PRO A 747 -3.05 4.16 -16.55
CA PRO A 747 -3.08 2.72 -16.34
C PRO A 747 -4.07 1.98 -17.25
N LEU A 748 -5.03 2.68 -17.85
CA LEU A 748 -5.99 2.10 -18.77
C LEU A 748 -5.45 2.01 -20.20
N LEU A 749 -4.41 2.74 -20.60
CA LEU A 749 -3.88 2.68 -21.97
C LEU A 749 -3.37 1.28 -22.34
N ASN A 750 -3.50 0.92 -23.62
CA ASN A 750 -3.02 -0.34 -24.17
C ASN A 750 -1.90 -0.03 -25.16
N ALA A 751 -0.86 -0.87 -25.21
CA ALA A 751 0.23 -0.67 -26.17
C ALA A 751 -0.08 -1.20 -27.59
N GLY A 752 -1.19 -1.93 -27.77
CA GLY A 752 -1.59 -2.55 -29.05
C GLY A 752 -3.10 -2.80 -29.18
N ARG A 753 -3.49 -3.52 -30.24
CA ARG A 753 -4.90 -3.81 -30.57
C ARG A 753 -5.51 -4.69 -29.47
N ALA A 754 -6.54 -4.17 -28.78
CA ALA A 754 -7.24 -4.92 -27.74
C ALA A 754 -7.84 -6.20 -28.33
N VAL A 755 -7.34 -7.36 -27.92
CA VAL A 755 -8.02 -8.63 -28.21
C VAL A 755 -9.31 -8.61 -27.41
N ASN A 756 -10.45 -8.67 -28.10
CA ASN A 756 -11.77 -8.67 -27.47
C ASN A 756 -11.83 -9.68 -26.31
N GLY A 757 -11.95 -9.17 -25.10
CA GLY A 757 -12.75 -9.78 -24.05
C GLY A 757 -12.29 -11.14 -23.51
N ARG A 758 -11.00 -11.43 -23.42
CA ARG A 758 -10.57 -12.32 -22.33
C ARG A 758 -10.51 -11.48 -21.07
N ARG A 759 -11.56 -11.54 -20.24
CA ARG A 759 -11.44 -11.22 -18.80
C ARG A 759 -10.23 -12.02 -18.33
N GLY A 760 -9.11 -11.32 -18.08
CA GLY A 760 -7.93 -11.96 -17.54
C GLY A 760 -8.37 -12.64 -16.25
N LYS A 761 -8.19 -13.97 -16.17
CA LYS A 761 -8.62 -14.78 -15.02
C LYS A 761 -8.17 -14.13 -13.71
N GLU A 762 -9.00 -14.29 -12.69
CA GLU A 762 -8.72 -13.82 -11.34
C GLU A 762 -7.36 -14.34 -10.88
N LEU A 763 -6.58 -13.46 -10.28
CA LEU A 763 -5.32 -13.83 -9.68
C LEU A 763 -5.58 -14.07 -8.18
N PRO A 764 -5.10 -15.19 -7.63
CA PRO A 764 -5.27 -15.49 -6.22
C PRO A 764 -4.58 -14.42 -5.35
N SER A 765 -5.15 -14.19 -4.17
CA SER A 765 -4.47 -13.48 -3.09
C SER A 765 -3.22 -14.27 -2.70
N VAL A 766 -2.05 -13.67 -2.88
CA VAL A 766 -0.79 -14.21 -2.36
C VAL A 766 -0.60 -13.63 -0.97
N LYS A 767 -0.58 -14.48 0.06
CA LYS A 767 -0.05 -14.09 1.38
C LYS A 767 1.46 -13.93 1.24
N THR A 768 1.91 -12.70 1.00
CA THR A 768 3.32 -12.38 0.89
C THR A 768 3.98 -12.48 2.26
N VAL A 769 5.07 -13.25 2.33
CA VAL A 769 5.93 -13.33 3.51
C VAL A 769 7.19 -12.54 3.19
N ALA A 770 7.32 -11.35 3.75
CA ALA A 770 8.50 -10.50 3.55
C ALA A 770 9.55 -10.84 4.60
N MET A 771 10.81 -10.99 4.18
CA MET A 771 11.94 -11.25 5.05
C MET A 771 12.64 -9.94 5.41
N GLU A 772 12.76 -9.66 6.69
CA GLU A 772 13.66 -8.60 7.16
C GLU A 772 15.06 -9.16 7.36
N TYR A 773 16.06 -8.31 7.23
CA TYR A 773 17.44 -8.64 7.49
C TYR A 773 18.01 -7.68 8.53
N ALA A 774 18.78 -8.21 9.47
CA ALA A 774 19.57 -7.41 10.40
C ALA A 774 21.05 -7.53 10.04
N HIS A 775 21.79 -6.44 10.20
CA HIS A 775 23.24 -6.45 10.07
C HIS A 775 23.87 -7.44 11.06
N ALA A 776 24.79 -8.23 10.52
CA ALA A 776 25.64 -9.13 11.26
C ALA A 776 26.96 -8.44 11.62
N ASP A 777 27.55 -8.86 12.73
CA ASP A 777 28.92 -8.50 13.10
C ASP A 777 29.93 -9.07 12.07
N GLU A 778 30.96 -8.29 11.73
CA GLU A 778 32.04 -8.68 10.81
C GLU A 778 32.74 -9.96 11.27
N SER A 779 32.82 -10.20 12.59
CA SER A 779 33.41 -11.42 13.17
C SER A 779 32.69 -12.72 12.75
N GLU A 780 31.45 -12.63 12.27
CA GLU A 780 30.67 -13.79 11.81
C GLU A 780 30.82 -14.06 10.31
N MET A 781 31.60 -13.24 9.60
CA MET A 781 31.97 -13.45 8.20
C MET A 781 33.07 -14.50 8.08
N GLN A 782 32.78 -15.57 7.34
CA GLN A 782 33.78 -16.59 7.01
C GLN A 782 34.68 -16.08 5.89
N ALA A 783 35.99 -15.98 6.15
CA ALA A 783 36.97 -15.44 5.21
C ALA A 783 36.97 -16.20 3.87
N ASP A 784 36.87 -17.52 3.90
CA ASP A 784 36.84 -18.36 2.69
C ASP A 784 35.59 -18.07 1.83
N THR A 785 34.41 -17.93 2.45
CA THR A 785 33.17 -17.55 1.75
C THR A 785 33.27 -16.15 1.14
N VAL A 786 33.87 -15.19 1.85
CA VAL A 786 34.07 -13.83 1.33
C VAL A 786 35.04 -13.84 0.15
N ALA A 787 36.11 -14.62 0.21
CA ALA A 787 37.05 -14.79 -0.90
C ALA A 787 36.34 -15.40 -2.12
N GLU A 788 35.56 -16.48 -1.94
CA GLU A 788 34.78 -17.11 -3.00
C GLU A 788 33.79 -16.13 -3.65
N ILE A 789 33.07 -15.34 -2.85
CA ILE A 789 32.15 -14.31 -3.34
C ILE A 789 32.89 -13.26 -4.17
N LYS A 790 34.03 -12.77 -3.69
CA LYS A 790 34.83 -11.77 -4.42
C LYS A 790 35.35 -12.32 -5.74
N THR A 791 35.83 -13.57 -5.77
CA THR A 791 36.26 -14.25 -7.00
C THR A 791 35.11 -14.44 -7.99
N MET A 792 33.93 -14.84 -7.50
CA MET A 792 32.73 -14.98 -8.33
C MET A 792 32.31 -13.64 -8.94
N LEU A 793 32.28 -12.57 -8.13
CA LEU A 793 31.86 -11.24 -8.57
C LEU A 793 32.89 -10.53 -9.45
N ALA A 794 34.17 -10.90 -9.42
CA ALA A 794 35.18 -10.29 -10.27
C ALA A 794 34.83 -10.35 -11.77
N ARG A 795 33.98 -11.30 -12.18
CA ARG A 795 33.44 -11.44 -13.54
C ARG A 795 32.34 -10.46 -13.90
N TYR A 796 31.77 -9.74 -12.94
CA TYR A 796 30.62 -8.85 -13.15
C TYR A 796 30.85 -7.47 -12.58
N LEU A 797 31.69 -7.37 -11.56
CA LEU A 797 32.05 -6.16 -10.84
C LEU A 797 33.57 -5.99 -10.86
N PRO A 798 34.10 -5.15 -11.75
CA PRO A 798 35.54 -4.94 -11.87
C PRO A 798 36.12 -4.41 -10.54
N GLY A 799 37.19 -5.05 -10.07
CA GLY A 799 37.83 -4.70 -8.79
C GLY A 799 37.08 -5.17 -7.54
N ALA A 800 36.18 -6.16 -7.67
CA ALA A 800 35.47 -6.79 -6.56
C ALA A 800 36.39 -7.32 -5.43
N GLU A 801 37.64 -7.66 -5.74
CA GLU A 801 38.65 -8.10 -4.76
C GLU A 801 38.85 -7.07 -3.62
N SER A 802 38.77 -5.79 -3.96
CA SER A 802 38.91 -4.66 -3.03
C SER A 802 37.56 -4.07 -2.57
N ALA A 803 36.44 -4.73 -2.87
CA ALA A 803 35.12 -4.25 -2.49
C ALA A 803 34.85 -4.42 -0.99
N GLN A 804 34.03 -3.52 -0.46
CA GLN A 804 33.50 -3.61 0.89
C GLN A 804 32.40 -4.67 0.90
N VAL A 805 32.36 -5.49 1.96
CA VAL A 805 31.40 -6.58 2.09
C VAL A 805 30.74 -6.44 3.45
N SER A 806 29.41 -6.35 3.46
CA SER A 806 28.60 -6.44 4.68
C SER A 806 27.83 -7.75 4.70
N LEU A 807 27.53 -8.23 5.90
CA LEU A 807 26.77 -9.46 6.12
C LEU A 807 25.46 -9.11 6.81
N SER A 808 24.37 -9.75 6.37
CA SER A 808 23.05 -9.60 6.96
C SER A 808 22.38 -10.96 7.16
N ARG A 809 21.61 -11.08 8.25
CA ARG A 809 20.90 -12.30 8.64
C ARG A 809 19.40 -12.11 8.60
N PRO A 810 18.65 -13.13 8.15
CA PRO A 810 17.19 -13.08 8.16
C PRO A 810 16.70 -12.97 9.60
N MET A 811 15.88 -11.96 9.84
CA MET A 811 15.07 -11.84 11.05
C MET A 811 13.78 -12.66 10.91
N SER A 812 12.95 -12.67 11.95
CA SER A 812 11.65 -13.32 11.84
C SER A 812 10.84 -12.70 10.69
N PRO A 813 10.22 -13.49 9.80
CA PRO A 813 9.50 -12.96 8.65
C PRO A 813 8.34 -12.04 9.07
N ILE A 814 8.18 -10.93 8.35
CA ILE A 814 7.00 -10.07 8.41
C ILE A 814 5.81 -10.91 7.89
N ASN A 815 4.73 -10.94 8.66
CA ASN A 815 3.43 -11.53 8.30
C ASN A 815 3.32 -13.07 8.19
N ALA A 816 4.29 -13.88 8.66
CA ALA A 816 4.07 -15.34 8.78
C ALA A 816 4.81 -16.05 9.92
N LYS A 817 4.15 -17.07 10.47
CA LYS A 817 4.79 -18.21 11.13
C LYS A 817 5.31 -19.17 10.06
N ALA A 818 6.42 -18.85 9.40
CA ALA A 818 7.04 -19.80 8.47
C ALA A 818 7.52 -21.03 9.27
N LYS A 819 7.06 -22.24 8.91
CA LYS A 819 7.63 -23.50 9.40
C LYS A 819 9.01 -23.65 8.75
N GLY A 820 10.05 -23.52 9.56
CA GLY A 820 11.46 -23.51 9.12
C GLY A 820 11.97 -22.08 8.97
N SER A 821 12.73 -21.59 9.95
CA SER A 821 13.42 -20.30 9.83
C SER A 821 14.39 -20.39 8.65
N PRO A 822 14.30 -19.51 7.65
CA PRO A 822 15.34 -19.41 6.65
C PRO A 822 16.62 -19.01 7.36
N THR A 823 17.67 -19.73 7.04
CA THR A 823 19.00 -19.60 7.64
C THR A 823 20.02 -19.17 6.61
N HIS A 824 19.52 -18.58 5.53
CA HIS A 824 20.35 -18.02 4.50
C HIS A 824 21.07 -16.79 5.07
N ARG A 825 22.27 -16.52 4.57
CA ARG A 825 23.01 -15.31 4.87
C ARG A 825 23.09 -14.48 3.61
N VAL A 826 22.93 -13.17 3.72
CA VAL A 826 23.04 -12.27 2.57
C VAL A 826 24.31 -11.45 2.73
N TYR A 827 25.20 -11.57 1.76
CA TYR A 827 26.39 -10.74 1.65
C TYR A 827 26.09 -9.62 0.65
N THR A 828 26.25 -8.37 1.09
CA THR A 828 26.15 -7.21 0.20
C THR A 828 27.55 -6.71 -0.10
N VAL A 829 27.90 -6.69 -1.38
CA VAL A 829 29.19 -6.22 -1.87
C VAL A 829 28.98 -4.86 -2.51
N ALA A 830 29.63 -3.85 -1.93
CA ALA A 830 29.56 -2.47 -2.39
C ALA A 830 30.90 -2.06 -3.01
N LYS A 831 30.84 -1.52 -4.23
CA LYS A 831 32.00 -0.97 -4.92
C LYS A 831 31.63 0.30 -5.65
N THR A 832 32.50 1.29 -5.55
CA THR A 832 32.46 2.46 -6.41
C THR A 832 33.38 2.23 -7.59
N VAL A 833 32.83 2.18 -8.80
CA VAL A 833 33.59 2.09 -10.04
C VAL A 833 33.82 3.51 -10.56
N ARG A 834 35.09 3.88 -10.75
CA ARG A 834 35.47 5.17 -11.36
C ARG A 834 35.74 4.95 -12.84
N SER A 835 34.90 5.56 -13.67
CA SER A 835 35.17 5.80 -15.10
C SER A 835 35.76 7.20 -15.26
N ALA A 836 36.41 7.48 -16.39
CA ALA A 836 37.12 8.75 -16.66
C ALA A 836 36.25 10.02 -16.46
N ALA A 837 34.92 9.90 -16.50
CA ALA A 837 33.98 11.01 -16.30
C ALA A 837 32.93 10.78 -15.19
N HIS A 838 32.80 9.56 -14.64
CA HIS A 838 31.67 9.21 -13.77
C HIS A 838 32.07 8.26 -12.64
N THR A 839 31.37 8.41 -11.51
CA THR A 839 31.48 7.54 -10.35
C THR A 839 30.20 6.72 -10.27
N LEU A 840 30.30 5.41 -10.53
CA LEU A 840 29.16 4.49 -10.55
C LEU A 840 29.20 3.66 -9.26
N PRO A 841 28.29 3.89 -8.30
CA PRO A 841 28.10 2.96 -7.20
C PRO A 841 27.46 1.69 -7.74
N ALA A 842 28.07 0.55 -7.46
CA ALA A 842 27.63 -0.75 -7.89
C ALA A 842 27.54 -1.70 -6.69
N PHE A 843 26.42 -2.41 -6.63
CA PHE A 843 26.07 -3.31 -5.54
C PHE A 843 25.82 -4.71 -6.09
N ALA A 844 26.24 -5.72 -5.33
CA ALA A 844 25.83 -7.09 -5.56
C ALA A 844 25.37 -7.71 -4.25
N ARG A 845 24.24 -8.43 -4.29
CA ARG A 845 23.68 -9.16 -3.16
C ARG A 845 23.75 -10.65 -3.43
N ILE A 846 24.37 -11.38 -2.51
CA ILE A 846 24.66 -12.79 -2.63
C ILE A 846 24.00 -13.53 -1.49
N THR A 847 23.02 -14.35 -1.82
CA THR A 847 22.34 -15.20 -0.84
C THR A 847 23.04 -16.54 -0.77
N VAL A 848 23.47 -16.92 0.43
CA VAL A 848 24.21 -18.14 0.74
C VAL A 848 23.39 -19.01 1.68
N ASN A 849 23.33 -20.32 1.47
CA ASN A 849 22.60 -21.24 2.36
C ASN A 849 23.45 -21.67 3.58
N LYS A 850 22.89 -22.52 4.47
CA LYS A 850 23.63 -23.02 5.67
C LYS A 850 24.94 -23.72 5.34
N ALA A 851 25.02 -24.34 4.16
CA ALA A 851 26.17 -25.12 3.73
C ALA A 851 27.26 -24.24 3.08
N GLY A 852 27.10 -22.91 3.09
CA GLY A 852 28.05 -21.99 2.46
C GLY A 852 27.90 -21.87 0.94
N LYS A 853 26.91 -22.52 0.32
CA LYS A 853 26.70 -22.48 -1.12
C LYS A 853 25.87 -21.27 -1.55
N VAL A 854 26.32 -20.57 -2.58
CA VAL A 854 25.57 -19.50 -3.25
C VAL A 854 24.30 -20.06 -3.89
N VAL A 855 23.16 -19.48 -3.54
CA VAL A 855 21.83 -19.86 -4.08
C VAL A 855 21.20 -18.76 -4.93
N LYS A 856 21.63 -17.50 -4.76
CA LYS A 856 21.14 -16.37 -5.55
C LYS A 856 22.19 -15.26 -5.63
N VAL A 857 22.30 -14.65 -6.81
CA VAL A 857 23.14 -13.47 -7.06
C VAL A 857 22.27 -12.41 -7.73
N ALA A 858 22.20 -11.23 -7.12
CA ALA A 858 21.53 -10.07 -7.68
C ALA A 858 22.53 -8.91 -7.82
N VAL A 859 22.50 -8.20 -8.94
CA VAL A 859 23.39 -7.05 -9.21
C VAL A 859 22.58 -5.79 -9.47
N SER A 860 23.08 -4.65 -9.03
CA SER A 860 22.49 -3.34 -9.32
C SER A 860 22.60 -3.02 -10.81
N LYS A 861 21.53 -2.45 -11.36
CA LYS A 861 21.33 -2.33 -12.81
C LYS A 861 21.60 -1.00 -13.45
#